data_AF-A0A1H8YY88-F1
#
_entry.id   AF-A0A1H8YY88-F1
#
_cell.length_a   1.000
_cell.length_b   1.000
_cell.length_c   1.000
_cell.angle_alpha   90.00
_cell.angle_beta   90.00
_cell.angle_gamma   90.00
#
_symmetry.space_group_name_H-M   'P 1'
#
loop_
_entity.id
_entity.type
_entity.pdbx_description
1 polymer ?
#
loop_
_entity_poly.entity_id
_entity_poly.type
_entity_poly.pdbx_seq_one_letter_code
_entity_poly.pdbx_strand_id
1 'polypeptide(L)'
;MADQTQRLEIATVRAEVGSNIVYRFANDAENEGGIPTDSGSIQNLKQVIIEIQEDAADKISIATTIYQTPAAGLAATADGGIFLVQSSDTDTIYTVWKNQAGAAVNTGKTAMSSQAVQDALTASNEAAQAAEDAADVATNRTAGFLQPSAEAPVVRDDGLPLQIGDRYFNTEQQAEYLYKAGGWQANDSLGAIDELKDPDDLSKGASLIPYDGTNLGEQLLLSRKFPSYAALRAYSGSATVLELTGPRIAGRFFSRPRSVNDKDDFGITILSNDGQRTLVRDYQGMVQLYWFDPAGAGGAVEDSLAAERCAKATPGGQLATNDQLATGVPYPYFASAYVGPGNYNFQTLVDTGGKVFSWVMDHAARITGTPEALNAGRVEWIGIRTSMPMQPGIRDAANVVSWRAHNTPNDGAGISGITSPANLSQQVGYDSCTVYADNVAPPLLINVPAATYAENSITPSVALTAYQVKLLRPGMIINTFHAPTKYAAFIVGWEADGSKIYTTSWYLASGTLGPAATPPNGPGAGFNPKTKIWTVNTNTQVKANSHATRAAGYELGMLNDKAPLNDANWPQMWGMDVVSLGAYTIERAFTSRGPHDVGMHAEGSTNGVYADNCTLGYRYRGAGTPCQFTTSALDPIFSVSQSGSMLMSSMGNTDATSVFHEARRRRASNTATVALDRVYTNRAYGYDGASEYLGAQVIVIQRSAFSSNLARFSYDIQAKANDGTSVGVTVNGSGDKSFAPLADNTISFGTSSSRITQLFAVTTTISTSDEKLKTPFRSFSDIETEAIIACGAHIDIYQWLSDVEEKGAERARLHAGVPAQRCVAEFESRGLDPWRYAWFCRDKKIVKVKEVIKDKRQVVDFVDQEEKSIEFIDGVPTLVVRAVKAEIPRTESVAVRDQNGEIIMLSSREFIGRDEDTGRSLYQEVKVPMMVDVPVMEDYERETETEQESDEYIYGLRENQLLMAWMKVVLQRTAGQSHS
;
A
#
# COMPACT_ATOMS: atom_id res chain seq x y z
N MET A 1 47.51 -81.74 -36.14
CA MET A 1 47.19 -80.80 -37.23
C MET A 1 46.19 -81.36 -38.26
N ALA A 2 45.49 -82.48 -38.03
CA ALA A 2 44.57 -83.06 -39.03
C ALA A 2 43.10 -82.56 -38.95
N ASP A 3 42.65 -81.96 -37.84
CA ASP A 3 41.24 -81.51 -37.67
C ASP A 3 41.00 -80.06 -38.17
N GLN A 4 42.03 -79.21 -38.19
CA GLN A 4 41.87 -77.80 -38.58
C GLN A 4 41.83 -77.60 -40.11
N THR A 5 42.58 -78.40 -40.87
CA THR A 5 42.65 -78.31 -42.33
C THR A 5 41.35 -78.80 -43.00
N GLN A 6 40.75 -79.89 -42.50
CA GLN A 6 39.44 -80.35 -42.99
C GLN A 6 38.30 -79.38 -42.64
N ARG A 7 38.36 -78.72 -41.48
CA ARG A 7 37.40 -77.66 -41.13
C ARG A 7 37.54 -76.43 -42.01
N LEU A 8 38.77 -76.09 -42.43
CA LEU A 8 39.00 -75.01 -43.40
C LEU A 8 38.48 -75.37 -44.79
N GLU A 9 38.74 -76.58 -45.31
CA GLU A 9 38.19 -77.01 -46.61
C GLU A 9 36.65 -77.01 -46.61
N ILE A 10 36.02 -77.52 -45.55
CA ILE A 10 34.55 -77.52 -45.44
C ILE A 10 34.01 -76.09 -45.34
N ALA A 11 34.70 -75.18 -44.66
CA ALA A 11 34.32 -73.77 -44.57
C ALA A 11 34.46 -73.06 -45.93
N THR A 12 35.53 -73.33 -46.68
CA THR A 12 35.76 -72.76 -48.01
C THR A 12 34.72 -73.27 -49.02
N VAL A 13 34.42 -74.57 -49.05
CA VAL A 13 33.39 -75.14 -49.95
C VAL A 13 32.00 -74.60 -49.60
N ARG A 14 31.67 -74.42 -48.32
CA ARG A 14 30.40 -73.79 -47.90
C ARG A 14 30.32 -72.31 -48.24
N ALA A 15 31.43 -71.59 -48.18
CA ALA A 15 31.50 -70.19 -48.60
C ALA A 15 31.33 -70.06 -50.12
N GLU A 16 31.88 -71.00 -50.91
CA GLU A 16 31.75 -71.05 -52.37
C GLU A 16 30.31 -71.37 -52.80
N VAL A 17 29.65 -72.33 -52.14
CA VAL A 17 28.22 -72.64 -52.37
C VAL A 17 27.32 -71.46 -51.96
N GLY A 18 27.60 -70.83 -50.80
CA GLY A 18 26.85 -69.66 -50.35
C GLY A 18 27.00 -68.45 -51.29
N SER A 19 28.21 -68.20 -51.80
CA SER A 19 28.51 -67.14 -52.76
C SER A 19 27.77 -67.36 -54.09
N ASN A 20 27.73 -68.59 -54.58
CA ASN A 20 27.01 -68.93 -55.82
C ASN A 20 25.49 -68.75 -55.68
N ILE A 21 24.91 -69.08 -54.52
CA ILE A 21 23.48 -68.84 -54.25
C ILE A 21 23.17 -67.33 -54.23
N VAL A 22 23.99 -66.52 -53.58
CA VAL A 22 23.81 -65.06 -53.52
C VAL A 22 23.95 -64.43 -54.91
N TYR A 23 24.93 -64.88 -55.69
CA TYR A 23 25.13 -64.42 -57.06
C TYR A 23 23.92 -64.74 -57.95
N ARG A 24 23.43 -65.98 -57.90
CA ARG A 24 22.25 -66.41 -58.68
C ARG A 24 20.96 -65.72 -58.21
N PHE A 25 20.81 -65.50 -56.91
CA PHE A 25 19.66 -64.78 -56.37
C PHE A 25 19.56 -63.36 -56.93
N ALA A 26 20.69 -62.66 -57.08
CA ALA A 26 20.73 -61.31 -57.61
C ALA A 26 20.65 -61.24 -59.15
N ASN A 27 21.25 -62.20 -59.86
CA ASN A 27 21.54 -62.05 -61.29
C ASN A 27 20.71 -62.94 -62.24
N ASP A 28 20.15 -64.07 -61.77
CA ASP A 28 19.39 -65.00 -62.62
C ASP A 28 18.22 -64.28 -63.33
N ALA A 29 17.86 -64.78 -64.51
CA ALA A 29 16.79 -64.21 -65.32
C ALA A 29 15.40 -64.54 -64.74
N GLU A 30 14.38 -63.74 -65.06
CA GLU A 30 12.99 -63.94 -64.59
C GLU A 30 12.44 -65.34 -64.92
N ASN A 31 12.88 -65.92 -66.05
CA ASN A 31 12.40 -67.21 -66.57
C ASN A 31 13.29 -68.40 -66.18
N GLU A 32 14.28 -68.18 -65.31
CA GLU A 32 15.25 -69.20 -64.93
C GLU A 32 14.69 -70.12 -63.82
N GLY A 33 15.04 -71.41 -63.87
CA GLY A 33 14.56 -72.39 -62.88
C GLY A 33 15.11 -72.11 -61.49
N GLY A 34 14.32 -72.40 -60.44
CA GLY A 34 14.66 -72.06 -59.05
C GLY A 34 16.05 -72.55 -58.60
N ILE A 35 16.74 -71.69 -57.86
CA ILE A 35 18.11 -71.89 -57.38
C ILE A 35 18.13 -73.09 -56.43
N PRO A 36 18.84 -74.19 -56.74
CA PRO A 36 18.85 -75.39 -55.92
C PRO A 36 19.53 -75.13 -54.58
N THR A 37 18.85 -75.46 -53.47
CA THR A 37 19.46 -75.52 -52.14
C THR A 37 19.16 -76.86 -51.48
N ASP A 38 19.91 -77.22 -50.44
CA ASP A 38 19.70 -78.48 -49.68
C ASP A 38 18.30 -78.57 -49.03
N SER A 39 17.59 -77.43 -48.90
CA SER A 39 16.22 -77.33 -48.37
C SER A 39 15.13 -77.24 -49.45
N GLY A 40 15.49 -77.34 -50.74
CA GLY A 40 14.59 -77.15 -51.89
C GLY A 40 14.98 -75.92 -52.74
N SER A 41 14.43 -75.82 -53.95
CA SER A 41 14.74 -74.69 -54.83
C SER A 41 14.13 -73.38 -54.32
N ILE A 42 14.90 -72.29 -54.34
CA ILE A 42 14.44 -70.93 -54.00
C ILE A 42 14.28 -70.08 -55.27
N GLN A 43 13.36 -69.12 -55.27
CA GLN A 43 13.18 -68.15 -56.37
C GLN A 43 14.33 -67.12 -56.40
N ASN A 44 14.60 -66.53 -57.57
CA ASN A 44 15.52 -65.40 -57.68
C ASN A 44 14.83 -64.06 -57.36
N LEU A 45 15.63 -63.00 -57.16
CA LEU A 45 15.15 -61.67 -56.77
C LEU A 45 14.10 -61.11 -57.75
N LYS A 46 14.25 -61.35 -59.06
CA LYS A 46 13.29 -60.85 -60.06
C LYS A 46 11.95 -61.55 -59.97
N GLN A 47 11.93 -62.85 -59.68
CA GLN A 47 10.70 -63.61 -59.43
C GLN A 47 9.99 -63.16 -58.15
N VAL A 48 10.73 -62.90 -57.07
CA VAL A 48 10.18 -62.39 -55.80
C VAL A 48 9.59 -60.98 -55.96
N ILE A 49 10.24 -60.11 -56.73
CA ILE A 49 9.74 -58.76 -56.99
C ILE A 49 8.42 -58.78 -57.77
N ILE A 50 8.25 -59.72 -58.72
CA ILE A 50 7.01 -59.86 -59.49
C ILE A 50 5.86 -60.30 -58.56
N GLU A 51 6.05 -61.28 -57.68
CA GLU A 51 5.02 -61.69 -56.70
C GLU A 51 4.63 -60.53 -55.78
N ILE A 52 5.60 -59.72 -55.32
CA ILE A 52 5.31 -58.53 -54.51
C ILE A 52 4.54 -57.48 -55.29
N GLN A 53 4.85 -57.28 -56.58
CA GLN A 53 4.14 -56.34 -57.44
C GLN A 53 2.70 -56.81 -57.73
N GLU A 54 2.48 -58.11 -57.90
CA GLU A 54 1.15 -58.70 -58.04
C GLU A 54 0.33 -58.58 -56.74
N ASP A 55 0.91 -58.82 -55.55
CA ASP A 55 0.21 -58.66 -54.26
C ASP A 55 0.02 -57.18 -53.85
N ALA A 56 0.89 -56.27 -54.32
CA ALA A 56 0.78 -54.83 -54.08
C ALA A 56 -0.27 -54.15 -54.98
N ALA A 57 -0.50 -54.66 -56.20
CA ALA A 57 -1.53 -54.15 -57.10
C ALA A 57 -2.95 -54.31 -56.54
N ASP A 58 -3.19 -55.34 -55.71
CA ASP A 58 -4.50 -55.63 -55.13
C ASP A 58 -4.87 -54.80 -53.87
N LYS A 59 -3.95 -53.98 -53.31
CA LYS A 59 -4.15 -53.36 -51.98
C LYS A 59 -3.95 -51.84 -51.84
N ILE A 60 -3.76 -51.07 -52.92
CA ILE A 60 -3.58 -49.60 -52.79
C ILE A 60 -4.66 -48.82 -53.54
N SER A 61 -5.76 -48.56 -52.85
CA SER A 61 -6.67 -47.43 -53.09
C SER A 61 -7.17 -46.99 -51.72
N ILE A 62 -6.80 -45.79 -51.23
CA ILE A 62 -7.58 -44.91 -50.33
C ILE A 62 -6.72 -43.71 -49.89
N ALA A 63 -7.32 -42.51 -49.98
CA ALA A 63 -6.91 -41.17 -49.53
C ALA A 63 -6.12 -40.30 -50.53
N THR A 64 -6.85 -39.44 -51.26
CA THR A 64 -6.36 -38.42 -52.20
C THR A 64 -5.98 -37.07 -51.56
N THR A 65 -6.20 -36.89 -50.25
CA THR A 65 -6.04 -35.57 -49.59
C THR A 65 -5.12 -35.66 -48.38
N ILE A 66 -4.11 -34.79 -48.33
CA ILE A 66 -3.19 -34.60 -47.19
C ILE A 66 -3.65 -33.38 -46.39
N TYR A 67 -3.90 -33.57 -45.09
CA TYR A 67 -4.34 -32.50 -44.18
C TYR A 67 -3.16 -31.85 -43.47
N GLN A 68 -3.27 -30.55 -43.16
CA GLN A 68 -2.22 -29.78 -42.48
C GLN A 68 -2.05 -30.17 -41.00
N THR A 69 -3.11 -30.65 -40.35
CA THR A 69 -3.08 -31.05 -38.93
C THR A 69 -3.94 -32.29 -38.67
N PRO A 70 -3.66 -33.07 -37.60
CA PRO A 70 -4.50 -34.21 -37.24
C PRO A 70 -5.94 -33.83 -36.93
N ALA A 71 -6.17 -32.63 -36.37
CA ALA A 71 -7.50 -32.12 -36.08
C ALA A 71 -8.33 -31.87 -37.35
N ALA A 72 -7.71 -31.31 -38.40
CA ALA A 72 -8.38 -31.09 -39.68
C ALA A 72 -8.75 -32.41 -40.37
N GLY A 73 -7.84 -33.40 -40.34
CA GLY A 73 -8.12 -34.72 -40.90
C GLY A 73 -9.17 -35.51 -40.11
N LEU A 74 -9.17 -35.40 -38.78
CA LEU A 74 -10.18 -36.01 -37.92
C LEU A 74 -11.58 -35.46 -38.17
N ALA A 75 -11.71 -34.14 -38.35
CA ALA A 75 -12.99 -33.50 -38.63
C ALA A 75 -13.57 -33.89 -40.00
N ALA A 76 -12.71 -34.18 -40.97
CA ALA A 76 -13.11 -34.53 -42.34
C ALA A 76 -13.25 -36.05 -42.59
N THR A 77 -12.84 -36.90 -41.63
CA THR A 77 -12.80 -38.35 -41.81
C THR A 77 -13.73 -39.04 -40.83
N ALA A 78 -14.64 -39.88 -41.33
CA ALA A 78 -15.56 -40.66 -40.49
C ALA A 78 -14.82 -41.62 -39.56
N ASP A 79 -15.47 -42.03 -38.46
CA ASP A 79 -14.91 -42.98 -37.51
C ASP A 79 -14.51 -44.30 -38.18
N GLY A 80 -13.33 -44.82 -37.85
CA GLY A 80 -12.70 -45.96 -38.49
C GLY A 80 -11.89 -45.65 -39.76
N GLY A 81 -12.03 -44.44 -40.34
CA GLY A 81 -11.35 -44.04 -41.57
C GLY A 81 -9.88 -43.64 -41.38
N ILE A 82 -9.07 -43.83 -42.43
CA ILE A 82 -7.65 -43.43 -42.48
C ILE A 82 -7.52 -42.11 -43.24
N PHE A 83 -6.67 -41.21 -42.74
CA PHE A 83 -6.34 -39.94 -43.39
C PHE A 83 -4.85 -39.60 -43.26
N LEU A 84 -4.35 -38.76 -44.17
CA LEU A 84 -2.94 -38.39 -44.24
C LEU A 84 -2.74 -37.00 -43.63
N VAL A 85 -1.68 -36.82 -42.84
CA VAL A 85 -1.32 -35.52 -42.26
C VAL A 85 0.09 -35.16 -42.69
N GLN A 86 0.28 -33.96 -43.24
CA GLN A 86 1.59 -33.47 -43.66
C GLN A 86 2.58 -33.49 -42.49
N SER A 87 3.77 -34.04 -42.72
CA SER A 87 4.83 -33.99 -41.70
C SER A 87 5.63 -32.69 -41.83
N SER A 88 6.11 -32.16 -40.70
CA SER A 88 7.07 -31.04 -40.68
C SER A 88 8.52 -31.51 -40.79
N ASP A 89 8.74 -32.83 -40.79
CA ASP A 89 10.04 -33.47 -40.96
C ASP A 89 10.42 -33.50 -42.45
N THR A 90 11.63 -33.02 -42.79
CA THR A 90 12.12 -32.94 -44.19
C THR A 90 12.25 -34.30 -44.86
N ASP A 91 12.38 -35.36 -44.06
CA ASP A 91 12.59 -36.73 -44.56
C ASP A 91 11.27 -37.50 -44.71
N THR A 92 10.14 -36.89 -44.30
CA THR A 92 8.81 -37.49 -44.34
C THR A 92 7.82 -36.56 -45.03
N ILE A 93 7.12 -37.04 -46.07
CA ILE A 93 6.08 -36.26 -46.77
C ILE A 93 4.80 -36.18 -45.94
N TYR A 94 4.33 -37.31 -45.41
CA TYR A 94 3.13 -37.37 -44.58
C TYR A 94 3.17 -38.54 -43.60
N THR A 95 2.39 -38.42 -42.53
CA THR A 95 2.11 -39.45 -41.53
C THR A 95 0.68 -39.95 -41.72
N VAL A 96 0.45 -41.25 -41.51
CA VAL A 96 -0.87 -41.87 -41.67
C VAL A 96 -1.57 -41.93 -40.32
N TRP A 97 -2.76 -41.34 -40.24
CA TRP A 97 -3.59 -41.28 -39.04
C TRP A 97 -4.92 -42.01 -39.25
N LYS A 98 -5.52 -42.48 -38.17
CA LYS A 98 -6.84 -43.13 -38.17
C LYS A 98 -7.77 -42.40 -37.20
N ASN A 99 -9.01 -42.15 -37.62
CA ASN A 99 -10.06 -41.76 -36.68
C ASN A 99 -10.51 -43.02 -35.91
N GLN A 100 -10.33 -43.03 -34.59
CA GLN A 100 -10.77 -44.10 -33.73
C GLN A 100 -11.61 -43.54 -32.58
N ALA A 101 -12.91 -43.81 -32.61
CA ALA A 101 -13.92 -43.32 -31.69
C ALA A 101 -13.90 -41.78 -31.51
N GLY A 102 -13.64 -41.03 -32.59
CA GLY A 102 -13.56 -39.57 -32.56
C GLY A 102 -12.24 -39.00 -32.05
N ALA A 103 -11.19 -39.84 -31.92
CA ALA A 103 -9.83 -39.40 -31.65
C ALA A 103 -8.90 -39.68 -32.84
N ALA A 104 -8.00 -38.75 -33.15
CA ALA A 104 -6.96 -38.96 -34.15
C ALA A 104 -5.85 -39.83 -33.55
N VAL A 105 -5.69 -41.05 -34.05
CA VAL A 105 -4.66 -41.99 -33.62
C VAL A 105 -3.60 -42.10 -34.72
N ASN A 106 -2.33 -41.83 -34.38
CA ASN A 106 -1.21 -41.99 -35.30
C ASN A 106 -0.93 -43.50 -35.50
N THR A 107 -0.91 -43.97 -36.74
CA THR A 107 -0.69 -45.40 -37.04
C THR A 107 0.78 -45.80 -37.04
N GLY A 108 1.69 -44.84 -36.90
CA GLY A 108 3.15 -45.04 -36.97
C GLY A 108 3.68 -45.20 -38.40
N LYS A 109 2.81 -45.21 -39.42
CA LYS A 109 3.23 -45.31 -40.82
C LYS A 109 3.52 -43.92 -41.40
N THR A 110 4.66 -43.77 -42.06
CA THR A 110 5.11 -42.53 -42.70
C THR A 110 5.50 -42.79 -44.15
N ALA A 111 5.37 -41.76 -45.00
CA ALA A 111 5.88 -41.78 -46.36
C ALA A 111 7.16 -40.95 -46.44
N MET A 112 8.27 -41.57 -46.83
CA MET A 112 9.58 -40.94 -46.92
C MET A 112 9.65 -39.96 -48.11
N SER A 113 10.43 -38.87 -47.97
CA SER A 113 10.63 -37.92 -49.06
C SER A 113 11.53 -38.51 -50.16
N SER A 114 11.37 -38.02 -51.39
CA SER A 114 12.20 -38.48 -52.52
C SER A 114 13.69 -38.18 -52.31
N GLN A 115 14.02 -37.16 -51.52
CA GLN A 115 15.39 -36.84 -51.14
C GLN A 115 15.94 -37.87 -50.15
N ALA A 116 15.19 -38.25 -49.12
CA ALA A 116 15.63 -39.27 -48.17
C ALA A 116 15.80 -40.66 -48.82
N VAL A 117 15.02 -40.97 -49.86
CA VAL A 117 15.24 -42.19 -50.67
C VAL A 117 16.51 -42.09 -51.53
N GLN A 118 16.81 -40.91 -52.10
CA GLN A 118 18.05 -40.67 -52.85
C GLN A 118 19.29 -40.75 -51.94
N ASP A 119 19.20 -40.23 -50.72
CA ASP A 119 20.30 -40.24 -49.76
C ASP A 119 20.56 -41.67 -49.27
N ALA A 120 19.52 -42.46 -49.03
CA ALA A 120 19.64 -43.88 -48.71
C ALA A 120 20.23 -44.71 -49.86
N LEU A 121 19.83 -44.40 -51.11
CA LEU A 121 20.40 -45.05 -52.30
C LEU A 121 21.88 -44.69 -52.49
N THR A 122 22.24 -43.43 -52.26
CA THR A 122 23.64 -42.95 -52.31
C THR A 122 24.48 -43.66 -51.27
N ALA A 123 24.01 -43.72 -50.02
CA ALA A 123 24.70 -44.44 -48.93
C ALA A 123 24.86 -45.94 -49.22
N SER A 124 23.86 -46.57 -49.84
CA SER A 124 23.95 -47.98 -50.25
C SER A 124 24.96 -48.20 -51.37
N ASN A 125 25.04 -47.28 -52.34
CA ASN A 125 26.01 -47.35 -53.44
C ASN A 125 27.44 -47.10 -52.95
N GLU A 126 27.64 -46.16 -52.02
CA GLU A 126 28.93 -45.92 -51.37
C GLU A 126 29.40 -47.15 -50.58
N ALA A 127 28.49 -47.83 -49.88
CA ALA A 127 28.81 -49.07 -49.17
C ALA A 127 29.17 -50.22 -50.13
N ALA A 128 28.50 -50.32 -51.29
CA ALA A 128 28.82 -51.30 -52.32
C ALA A 128 30.21 -51.02 -52.95
N GLN A 129 30.51 -49.75 -53.25
CA GLN A 129 31.82 -49.35 -53.78
C GLN A 129 32.95 -49.62 -52.78
N ALA A 130 32.73 -49.34 -51.49
CA ALA A 130 33.71 -49.63 -50.45
C ALA A 130 33.98 -51.14 -50.29
N ALA A 131 32.97 -51.99 -50.54
CA ALA A 131 33.13 -53.44 -50.54
C ALA A 131 33.90 -53.95 -51.78
N GLU A 132 33.67 -53.34 -52.94
CA GLU A 132 34.42 -53.62 -54.17
C GLU A 132 35.89 -53.20 -54.04
N ASP A 133 36.14 -51.98 -53.54
CA ASP A 133 37.49 -51.46 -53.28
C ASP A 133 38.24 -52.34 -52.26
N ALA A 134 37.53 -52.85 -51.23
CA ALA A 134 38.10 -53.79 -50.27
C ALA A 134 38.43 -55.16 -50.88
N ALA A 135 37.63 -55.64 -51.83
CA ALA A 135 37.88 -56.88 -52.56
C ALA A 135 39.07 -56.75 -53.53
N ASP A 136 39.21 -55.60 -54.20
CA ASP A 136 40.35 -55.28 -55.06
C ASP A 136 41.65 -55.14 -54.25
N VAL A 137 41.59 -54.51 -53.07
CA VAL A 137 42.72 -54.42 -52.15
C VAL A 137 43.09 -55.80 -51.59
N ALA A 138 42.12 -56.67 -51.31
CA ALA A 138 42.37 -58.04 -50.86
C ALA A 138 43.03 -58.88 -51.96
N THR A 139 42.58 -58.74 -53.21
CA THR A 139 43.13 -59.46 -54.38
C THR A 139 44.55 -59.00 -54.71
N ASN A 140 44.81 -57.69 -54.65
CA ASN A 140 46.16 -57.14 -54.81
C ASN A 140 47.09 -57.50 -53.64
N ARG A 141 46.56 -57.67 -52.43
CA ARG A 141 47.36 -58.11 -51.27
C ARG A 141 47.76 -59.58 -51.37
N THR A 142 46.93 -60.47 -51.90
CA THR A 142 47.26 -61.91 -52.01
C THR A 142 48.10 -62.27 -53.23
N ALA A 143 48.12 -61.43 -54.28
CA ALA A 143 48.85 -61.70 -55.54
C ALA A 143 50.39 -61.87 -55.39
N GLY A 144 50.97 -61.42 -54.28
CA GLY A 144 52.40 -61.55 -53.99
C GLY A 144 52.76 -62.66 -52.99
N PHE A 145 51.80 -63.39 -52.42
CA PHE A 145 52.07 -64.45 -51.44
C PHE A 145 52.13 -65.83 -52.12
N LEU A 146 53.31 -66.43 -52.12
CA LEU A 146 53.58 -67.78 -52.60
C LEU A 146 53.31 -68.82 -51.51
N GLN A 147 53.04 -70.06 -51.92
CA GLN A 147 52.84 -71.18 -51.02
C GLN A 147 54.05 -71.35 -50.07
N PRO A 148 53.80 -71.65 -48.79
CA PRO A 148 54.87 -71.96 -47.84
C PRO A 148 55.73 -73.14 -48.32
N SER A 149 57.05 -73.01 -48.22
CA SER A 149 58.01 -74.03 -48.68
C SER A 149 59.22 -74.06 -47.76
N ALA A 150 59.87 -75.22 -47.63
CA ALA A 150 61.14 -75.32 -46.89
C ALA A 150 62.30 -74.66 -47.65
N GLU A 151 62.24 -74.66 -48.98
CA GLU A 151 63.25 -74.06 -49.87
C GLU A 151 62.70 -72.83 -50.60
N ALA A 152 63.59 -71.93 -51.00
CA ALA A 152 63.22 -70.70 -51.70
C ALA A 152 62.60 -70.98 -53.08
N PRO A 153 61.37 -70.50 -53.36
CA PRO A 153 60.74 -70.65 -54.67
C PRO A 153 61.59 -70.00 -55.76
N VAL A 154 61.62 -70.61 -56.95
CA VAL A 154 62.32 -70.11 -58.15
C VAL A 154 61.36 -69.52 -59.19
N VAL A 155 60.07 -69.85 -59.08
CA VAL A 155 58.95 -69.32 -59.86
C VAL A 155 57.76 -69.14 -58.93
N ARG A 156 56.75 -68.39 -59.37
CA ARG A 156 55.47 -68.27 -58.65
C ARG A 156 54.63 -69.54 -58.78
N ASP A 157 53.62 -69.69 -57.93
CA ASP A 157 52.77 -70.89 -57.88
C ASP A 157 51.94 -71.12 -59.16
N ASP A 158 51.75 -70.08 -59.97
CA ASP A 158 51.09 -70.12 -61.28
C ASP A 158 52.08 -70.41 -62.45
N GLY A 159 53.37 -70.60 -62.14
CA GLY A 159 54.44 -70.87 -63.11
C GLY A 159 55.05 -69.63 -63.76
N LEU A 160 54.63 -68.41 -63.39
CA LEU A 160 55.23 -67.18 -63.89
C LEU A 160 56.57 -66.85 -63.18
N PRO A 161 57.45 -66.03 -63.79
CA PRO A 161 58.68 -65.57 -63.15
C PRO A 161 58.40 -64.79 -61.86
N LEU A 162 59.29 -64.92 -60.87
CA LEU A 162 59.25 -64.13 -59.64
C LEU A 162 59.35 -62.63 -59.94
N GLN A 163 58.60 -61.81 -59.21
CA GLN A 163 58.73 -60.35 -59.28
C GLN A 163 59.13 -59.77 -57.92
N ILE A 164 59.76 -58.60 -57.98
CA ILE A 164 60.12 -57.85 -56.77
C ILE A 164 58.85 -57.56 -55.98
N GLY A 165 58.81 -57.99 -54.72
CA GLY A 165 57.64 -57.90 -53.86
C GLY A 165 56.98 -59.24 -53.53
N ASP A 166 57.34 -60.33 -54.20
CA ASP A 166 56.86 -61.69 -53.86
C ASP A 166 57.32 -62.10 -52.47
N ARG A 167 56.49 -62.85 -51.76
CA ARG A 167 56.69 -63.29 -50.38
C ARG A 167 56.45 -64.79 -50.28
N TYR A 168 57.30 -65.49 -49.56
CA TYR A 168 57.00 -66.87 -49.16
C TYR A 168 57.40 -67.08 -47.71
N PHE A 169 56.68 -68.00 -47.04
CA PHE A 169 57.03 -68.41 -45.70
C PHE A 169 57.95 -69.63 -45.75
N ASN A 170 59.16 -69.50 -45.19
CA ASN A 170 60.06 -70.63 -45.05
C ASN A 170 59.59 -71.51 -43.87
N THR A 171 59.08 -72.70 -44.17
CA THR A 171 58.51 -73.58 -43.15
C THR A 171 59.55 -74.18 -42.20
N GLU A 172 60.82 -74.27 -42.60
CA GLU A 172 61.91 -74.78 -41.75
C GLU A 172 62.43 -73.70 -40.80
N GLN A 173 62.65 -72.49 -41.32
CA GLN A 173 63.17 -71.37 -40.54
C GLN A 173 62.08 -70.60 -39.78
N GLN A 174 60.80 -70.92 -40.02
CA GLN A 174 59.63 -70.25 -39.43
C GLN A 174 59.66 -68.72 -39.65
N ALA A 175 60.11 -68.29 -40.83
CA ALA A 175 60.32 -66.88 -41.16
C ALA A 175 59.80 -66.54 -42.57
N GLU A 176 59.25 -65.34 -42.73
CA GLU A 176 58.79 -64.81 -44.02
C GLU A 176 59.94 -64.12 -44.76
N TYR A 177 60.10 -64.46 -46.04
CA TYR A 177 61.08 -63.88 -46.95
C TYR A 177 60.38 -63.12 -48.08
N LEU A 178 60.97 -61.98 -48.48
CA LEU A 178 60.55 -61.06 -49.53
C LEU A 178 61.57 -61.05 -50.68
N TYR A 179 61.12 -61.24 -51.91
CA TYR A 179 61.96 -61.21 -53.11
C TYR A 179 62.26 -59.76 -53.49
N LYS A 180 63.52 -59.34 -53.36
CA LYS A 180 64.01 -58.00 -53.75
C LYS A 180 64.92 -58.11 -54.97
N ALA A 181 65.42 -56.99 -55.49
CA ALA A 181 66.29 -56.95 -56.67
C ALA A 181 67.58 -57.80 -56.57
N GLY A 182 67.97 -58.22 -55.36
CA GLY A 182 69.11 -59.12 -55.09
C GLY A 182 68.73 -60.56 -54.69
N GLY A 183 67.46 -60.97 -54.83
CA GLY A 183 66.95 -62.28 -54.40
C GLY A 183 66.12 -62.22 -53.11
N TRP A 184 65.87 -63.39 -52.50
CA TRP A 184 65.08 -63.54 -51.27
C TRP A 184 65.79 -62.95 -50.04
N GLN A 185 65.10 -62.10 -49.27
CA GLN A 185 65.59 -61.48 -48.02
C GLN A 185 64.52 -61.53 -46.93
N ALA A 186 64.90 -61.65 -45.65
CA ALA A 186 63.93 -61.67 -44.53
C ALA A 186 63.12 -60.35 -44.44
N ASN A 187 61.85 -60.42 -44.01
CA ASN A 187 60.98 -59.24 -43.94
C ASN A 187 61.26 -58.31 -42.73
N ASP A 188 60.77 -57.07 -42.82
CA ASP A 188 61.04 -55.98 -41.87
C ASP A 188 60.35 -56.16 -40.49
N SER A 189 59.43 -57.11 -40.35
CA SER A 189 58.65 -57.33 -39.11
C SER A 189 59.48 -57.96 -37.99
N LEU A 190 60.55 -58.70 -38.31
CA LEU A 190 61.46 -59.25 -37.31
C LEU A 190 62.42 -58.18 -36.74
N GLY A 191 62.79 -57.16 -37.54
CA GLY A 191 63.56 -56.00 -37.06
C GLY A 191 62.74 -55.08 -36.15
N ALA A 192 61.46 -54.85 -36.47
CA ALA A 192 60.57 -54.00 -35.68
C ALA A 192 60.21 -54.59 -34.30
N ILE A 193 60.24 -55.92 -34.14
CA ILE A 193 59.95 -56.60 -32.87
C ILE A 193 61.13 -56.47 -31.88
N ASP A 194 62.37 -56.42 -32.37
CA ASP A 194 63.54 -56.17 -31.53
C ASP A 194 63.65 -54.68 -31.14
N GLU A 195 63.20 -53.76 -32.00
CA GLU A 195 63.19 -52.31 -31.72
C GLU A 195 62.12 -51.84 -30.72
N LEU A 196 61.05 -52.63 -30.47
CA LEU A 196 59.96 -52.31 -29.54
C LEU A 196 60.16 -52.84 -28.11
N LYS A 197 61.20 -53.66 -27.88
CA LYS A 197 61.44 -54.35 -26.59
C LYS A 197 62.49 -53.69 -25.71
N ASP A 198 63.11 -52.59 -26.12
CA ASP A 198 64.16 -51.92 -25.36
C ASP A 198 63.58 -51.13 -24.16
N PRO A 199 63.78 -51.57 -22.91
CA PRO A 199 63.25 -50.92 -21.73
C PRO A 199 64.02 -49.64 -21.32
N ASP A 200 65.10 -49.26 -22.02
CA ASP A 200 66.02 -48.19 -21.59
C ASP A 200 65.94 -46.87 -22.41
N ASP A 201 65.03 -46.75 -23.40
CA ASP A 201 64.86 -45.52 -24.23
C ASP A 201 63.63 -44.67 -23.80
N LEU A 202 63.89 -43.59 -23.06
CA LEU A 202 62.89 -42.65 -22.51
C LEU A 202 62.18 -41.75 -23.54
N SER A 203 62.53 -41.81 -24.82
CA SER A 203 61.97 -40.91 -25.86
C SER A 203 60.74 -41.47 -26.59
N LYS A 204 60.32 -42.72 -26.31
CA LYS A 204 59.34 -43.45 -27.12
C LYS A 204 58.05 -43.86 -26.39
N GLY A 205 57.43 -42.90 -25.70
CA GLY A 205 55.97 -42.88 -25.48
C GLY A 205 55.40 -43.60 -24.24
N ALA A 206 56.18 -44.41 -23.52
CA ALA A 206 55.73 -45.01 -22.26
C ALA A 206 55.63 -44.01 -21.08
N SER A 207 56.22 -42.81 -21.22
CA SER A 207 56.25 -41.79 -20.17
C SER A 207 55.02 -40.87 -20.09
N LEU A 208 54.08 -40.97 -21.05
CA LEU A 208 52.91 -40.06 -21.10
C LEU A 208 51.69 -40.55 -20.32
N ILE A 209 51.75 -41.73 -19.72
CA ILE A 209 50.69 -42.25 -18.83
C ILE A 209 51.31 -42.47 -17.45
N PRO A 210 50.98 -41.66 -16.43
CA PRO A 210 51.40 -41.91 -15.06
C PRO A 210 50.88 -43.29 -14.62
N TYR A 211 51.78 -44.25 -14.43
CA TYR A 211 51.45 -45.57 -13.89
C TYR A 211 51.92 -45.64 -12.45
N ASP A 212 50.98 -45.58 -11.50
CA ASP A 212 51.22 -45.66 -10.07
C ASP A 212 50.79 -47.02 -9.46
N GLY A 213 50.69 -48.06 -10.30
CA GLY A 213 50.45 -49.45 -9.89
C GLY A 213 48.99 -49.89 -9.85
N THR A 214 48.06 -49.13 -10.45
CA THR A 214 46.63 -49.45 -10.50
C THR A 214 46.26 -50.30 -11.73
N ASN A 215 45.08 -50.93 -11.71
CA ASN A 215 44.58 -51.69 -12.87
C ASN A 215 44.27 -50.78 -14.07
N LEU A 216 44.28 -51.34 -15.29
CA LEU A 216 44.05 -50.63 -16.56
C LEU A 216 42.71 -49.86 -16.58
N GLY A 217 41.70 -50.34 -15.85
CA GLY A 217 40.39 -49.68 -15.73
C GLY A 217 40.45 -48.36 -14.96
N GLU A 218 41.27 -48.26 -13.93
CA GLU A 218 41.50 -47.01 -13.18
C GLU A 218 42.37 -46.01 -13.96
N GLN A 219 43.29 -46.50 -14.80
CA GLN A 219 44.07 -45.64 -15.71
C GLN A 219 43.23 -45.04 -16.85
N LEU A 220 42.22 -45.78 -17.33
CA LEU A 220 41.29 -45.31 -18.37
C LEU A 220 40.28 -44.28 -17.87
N LEU A 221 40.04 -44.19 -16.55
CA LEU A 221 39.10 -43.24 -15.93
C LEU A 221 39.64 -41.80 -15.80
N LEU A 222 40.93 -41.56 -16.08
CA LEU A 222 41.60 -40.25 -16.02
C LEU A 222 41.52 -39.53 -14.65
N SER A 223 41.16 -40.21 -13.54
CA SER A 223 41.17 -39.67 -12.17
C SER A 223 41.41 -40.74 -11.09
N ARG A 224 42.19 -40.42 -10.04
CA ARG A 224 42.39 -41.27 -8.85
C ARG A 224 41.40 -40.92 -7.73
N LYS A 225 40.66 -41.89 -7.20
CA LYS A 225 39.55 -41.66 -6.25
C LYS A 225 39.97 -41.79 -4.78
N PHE A 226 39.47 -40.90 -3.92
CA PHE A 226 39.73 -40.85 -2.48
C PHE A 226 38.44 -40.61 -1.68
N PRO A 227 38.25 -41.27 -0.52
CA PRO A 227 37.03 -41.15 0.26
C PRO A 227 36.97 -39.91 1.16
N SER A 228 38.11 -39.28 1.49
CA SER A 228 38.18 -38.18 2.46
C SER A 228 39.36 -37.25 2.21
N TYR A 229 39.32 -36.04 2.78
CA TYR A 229 40.45 -35.10 2.73
C TYR A 229 41.73 -35.66 3.34
N ALA A 230 41.64 -36.45 4.42
CA ALA A 230 42.80 -37.08 5.03
C ALA A 230 43.49 -38.07 4.07
N ALA A 231 42.70 -38.87 3.33
CA ALA A 231 43.22 -39.80 2.33
C ALA A 231 43.83 -39.05 1.12
N LEU A 232 43.18 -37.96 0.69
CA LEU A 232 43.66 -37.10 -0.39
C LEU A 232 45.01 -36.44 -0.02
N ARG A 233 45.15 -35.92 1.20
CA ARG A 233 46.39 -35.30 1.70
C ARG A 233 47.55 -36.27 1.84
N ALA A 234 47.27 -37.54 2.15
CA ALA A 234 48.27 -38.59 2.29
C ALA A 234 48.79 -39.11 0.94
N TYR A 235 48.19 -38.71 -0.19
CA TYR A 235 48.59 -39.19 -1.51
C TYR A 235 49.93 -38.60 -1.96
N SER A 236 50.90 -39.48 -2.26
CA SER A 236 52.23 -39.15 -2.77
C SER A 236 52.50 -39.65 -4.20
N GLY A 237 51.53 -40.32 -4.85
CA GLY A 237 51.67 -40.84 -6.22
C GLY A 237 51.69 -39.78 -7.32
N SER A 238 51.83 -40.16 -8.58
CA SER A 238 52.06 -39.23 -9.71
C SER A 238 50.79 -38.78 -10.46
N ALA A 239 49.59 -39.16 -10.02
CA ALA A 239 48.36 -38.76 -10.68
C ALA A 239 48.15 -37.23 -10.58
N THR A 240 47.94 -36.60 -11.73
CA THR A 240 47.69 -35.14 -11.85
C THR A 240 46.22 -34.79 -11.65
N VAL A 241 45.33 -35.77 -11.75
CA VAL A 241 43.90 -35.64 -11.53
C VAL A 241 43.47 -36.57 -10.40
N LEU A 242 42.89 -35.98 -9.36
CA LEU A 242 42.39 -36.67 -8.17
C LEU A 242 40.90 -36.38 -8.01
N GLU A 243 40.15 -37.27 -7.37
CA GLU A 243 38.71 -37.13 -7.19
C GLU A 243 38.33 -37.54 -5.76
N LEU A 244 37.66 -36.65 -5.03
CA LEU A 244 37.00 -36.99 -3.77
C LEU A 244 35.62 -37.58 -4.07
N THR A 245 35.30 -38.70 -3.41
CA THR A 245 34.00 -39.39 -3.54
C THR A 245 33.16 -39.32 -2.27
N GLY A 246 33.69 -38.73 -1.20
CA GLY A 246 32.98 -38.56 0.08
C GLY A 246 31.70 -37.73 -0.07
N PRO A 247 30.62 -38.05 0.65
CA PRO A 247 29.36 -37.29 0.59
C PRO A 247 29.62 -35.83 0.97
N ARG A 248 28.98 -34.90 0.25
CA ARG A 248 29.07 -33.43 0.42
C ARG A 248 30.44 -32.77 0.10
N ILE A 249 31.55 -33.49 0.21
CA ILE A 249 32.91 -33.01 -0.15
C ILE A 249 33.38 -33.46 -1.54
N ALA A 250 32.57 -34.27 -2.23
CA ALA A 250 32.91 -34.83 -3.54
C ALA A 250 33.35 -33.75 -4.55
N GLY A 251 34.29 -34.11 -5.42
CA GLY A 251 34.75 -33.23 -6.49
C GLY A 251 36.15 -33.56 -6.97
N ARG A 252 36.48 -33.03 -8.16
CA ARG A 252 37.75 -33.25 -8.83
C ARG A 252 38.80 -32.23 -8.38
N PHE A 253 40.06 -32.64 -8.35
CA PHE A 253 41.21 -31.81 -8.00
C PHE A 253 42.33 -32.01 -9.01
N PHE A 254 43.03 -30.94 -9.34
CA PHE A 254 44.28 -30.97 -10.09
C PHE A 254 45.45 -30.88 -9.12
N SER A 255 46.38 -31.83 -9.24
CA SER A 255 47.63 -31.82 -8.49
C SER A 255 48.71 -31.08 -9.27
N ARG A 256 49.39 -30.14 -8.61
CA ARG A 256 50.55 -29.44 -9.16
C ARG A 256 51.66 -29.31 -8.11
N PRO A 257 52.92 -29.07 -8.53
CA PRO A 257 53.98 -28.69 -7.59
C PRO A 257 53.58 -27.48 -6.74
N ARG A 258 53.91 -27.52 -5.44
CA ARG A 258 53.57 -26.45 -4.51
C ARG A 258 54.31 -25.16 -4.87
N SER A 259 53.59 -24.04 -4.88
CA SER A 259 54.14 -22.68 -4.93
C SER A 259 54.26 -22.09 -3.52
N VAL A 260 55.20 -21.15 -3.32
CA VAL A 260 55.42 -20.44 -2.04
C VAL A 260 54.17 -19.75 -1.53
N ASN A 261 53.30 -19.29 -2.42
CA ASN A 261 52.08 -18.57 -2.07
C ASN A 261 50.87 -19.48 -1.82
N ASP A 262 50.99 -20.79 -2.06
CA ASP A 262 49.89 -21.71 -1.86
C ASP A 262 49.64 -21.91 -0.36
N LYS A 263 48.44 -21.55 0.07
CA LYS A 263 47.96 -21.74 1.43
C LYS A 263 46.87 -22.79 1.43
N ASP A 264 46.90 -23.62 2.45
CA ASP A 264 45.84 -24.57 2.68
C ASP A 264 44.59 -23.85 3.20
N ASP A 265 43.50 -23.94 2.45
CA ASP A 265 42.19 -23.40 2.84
C ASP A 265 41.20 -24.49 3.27
N PHE A 266 41.64 -25.75 3.27
CA PHE A 266 40.87 -26.93 3.67
C PHE A 266 39.65 -27.26 2.80
N GLY A 267 39.52 -26.69 1.59
CA GLY A 267 38.41 -27.03 0.70
C GLY A 267 38.69 -26.88 -0.81
N ILE A 268 39.18 -25.72 -1.24
CA ILE A 268 39.53 -25.42 -2.63
C ILE A 268 41.01 -25.72 -2.87
N THR A 269 41.89 -25.21 -2.02
CA THR A 269 43.34 -25.38 -2.10
C THR A 269 43.81 -26.22 -0.92
N ILE A 270 44.37 -27.39 -1.22
CA ILE A 270 44.81 -28.37 -0.22
C ILE A 270 46.28 -28.70 -0.44
N LEU A 271 47.06 -28.67 0.62
CA LEU A 271 48.46 -29.07 0.61
C LEU A 271 48.57 -30.55 0.99
N SER A 272 49.42 -31.30 0.29
CA SER A 272 49.77 -32.67 0.65
C SER A 272 50.52 -32.71 1.99
N ASN A 273 50.45 -33.84 2.70
CA ASN A 273 51.10 -34.01 4.02
C ASN A 273 52.62 -33.89 3.97
N ASP A 274 53.23 -34.25 2.83
CA ASP A 274 54.66 -34.07 2.57
C ASP A 274 55.03 -32.61 2.21
N GLY A 275 54.02 -31.75 2.05
CA GLY A 275 54.16 -30.34 1.71
C GLY A 275 54.72 -30.08 0.31
N GLN A 276 54.79 -31.08 -0.57
CA GLN A 276 55.40 -30.97 -1.90
C GLN A 276 54.41 -30.57 -3.00
N ARG A 277 53.11 -30.82 -2.79
CA ARG A 277 52.08 -30.59 -3.81
C ARG A 277 50.94 -29.73 -3.31
N THR A 278 50.35 -29.00 -4.24
CA THR A 278 49.11 -28.24 -4.07
C THR A 278 48.03 -28.88 -4.93
N LEU A 279 46.92 -29.23 -4.29
CA LEU A 279 45.73 -29.83 -4.88
C LEU A 279 44.68 -28.72 -4.99
N VAL A 280 44.28 -28.39 -6.21
CA VAL A 280 43.31 -27.31 -6.48
C VAL A 280 42.02 -27.94 -6.99
N ARG A 281 40.91 -27.65 -6.30
CA ARG A 281 39.58 -28.13 -6.67
C ARG A 281 39.18 -27.56 -8.03
N ASP A 282 38.68 -28.42 -8.90
CA ASP A 282 38.05 -28.06 -10.16
C ASP A 282 36.56 -27.77 -9.91
N TYR A 283 36.12 -26.54 -10.16
CA TYR A 283 34.73 -26.15 -9.99
C TYR A 283 34.33 -25.02 -10.94
N GLN A 284 33.05 -25.00 -11.31
CA GLN A 284 32.40 -23.89 -12.00
C GLN A 284 31.21 -23.42 -11.18
N GLY A 285 31.00 -22.11 -11.09
CA GLY A 285 29.93 -21.50 -10.30
C GLY A 285 30.34 -21.15 -8.88
N MET A 286 29.37 -21.09 -7.97
CA MET A 286 29.58 -20.63 -6.59
C MET A 286 30.35 -21.65 -5.75
N VAL A 287 31.24 -21.14 -4.89
CA VAL A 287 31.94 -21.93 -3.87
C VAL A 287 30.92 -22.55 -2.91
N GLN A 288 31.14 -23.80 -2.52
CA GLN A 288 30.21 -24.53 -1.65
C GLN A 288 30.76 -24.59 -0.23
N LEU A 289 29.95 -24.24 0.77
CA LEU A 289 30.34 -24.34 2.19
C LEU A 289 30.72 -25.78 2.57
N TYR A 290 30.05 -26.79 2.00
CA TYR A 290 30.36 -28.19 2.27
C TYR A 290 31.77 -28.61 1.87
N TRP A 291 32.42 -27.91 0.95
CA TRP A 291 33.81 -28.22 0.61
C TRP A 291 34.76 -27.96 1.78
N PHE A 292 34.38 -27.16 2.76
CA PHE A 292 35.23 -26.87 3.92
C PHE A 292 34.97 -27.80 5.11
N ASP A 293 34.31 -28.94 4.83
CA ASP A 293 33.98 -30.02 5.78
C ASP A 293 33.25 -29.54 7.05
N PRO A 294 32.16 -28.75 6.92
CA PRO A 294 31.35 -28.36 8.07
C PRO A 294 30.65 -29.59 8.64
N ALA A 295 30.42 -29.61 9.96
CA ALA A 295 29.87 -30.77 10.65
C ALA A 295 28.47 -31.15 10.14
N GLY A 296 27.66 -30.15 9.73
CA GLY A 296 26.55 -30.20 8.77
C GLY A 296 25.43 -31.25 8.90
N ALA A 297 25.51 -32.21 9.80
CA ALA A 297 24.63 -33.37 9.93
C ALA A 297 24.17 -33.66 11.37
N GLY A 298 24.58 -32.84 12.35
CA GLY A 298 24.23 -33.07 13.76
C GLY A 298 23.80 -31.84 14.56
N GLY A 299 24.03 -30.61 14.10
CA GLY A 299 23.72 -29.37 14.85
C GLY A 299 24.46 -29.20 16.20
N ALA A 300 25.16 -30.23 16.68
CA ALA A 300 25.82 -30.26 17.99
C ALA A 300 27.24 -29.69 17.98
N VAL A 301 27.85 -29.53 16.80
CA VAL A 301 29.22 -29.03 16.63
C VAL A 301 29.17 -27.68 15.91
N GLU A 302 30.05 -26.77 16.27
CA GLU A 302 30.11 -25.39 15.77
C GLU A 302 30.75 -25.32 14.36
N ASP A 303 30.11 -24.59 13.44
CA ASP A 303 30.45 -24.56 12.01
C ASP A 303 31.09 -23.23 11.54
N SER A 304 31.27 -22.24 12.43
CA SER A 304 31.76 -20.91 12.02
C SER A 304 33.18 -20.94 11.47
N LEU A 305 34.04 -21.83 11.96
CA LEU A 305 35.40 -21.98 11.42
C LEU A 305 35.41 -22.49 9.97
N ALA A 306 34.51 -23.41 9.62
CA ALA A 306 34.37 -23.90 8.25
C ALA A 306 33.82 -22.79 7.33
N ALA A 307 32.87 -21.99 7.83
CA ALA A 307 32.36 -20.82 7.13
C ALA A 307 33.43 -19.74 6.94
N GLU A 308 34.29 -19.48 7.92
CA GLU A 308 35.41 -18.54 7.80
C GLU A 308 36.38 -18.95 6.69
N ARG A 309 36.76 -20.23 6.67
CA ARG A 309 37.63 -20.77 5.61
C ARG A 309 36.99 -20.62 4.24
N CYS A 310 35.69 -20.95 4.13
CA CYS A 310 34.91 -20.78 2.90
C CYS A 310 34.91 -19.33 2.42
N ALA A 311 34.59 -18.38 3.31
CA ALA A 311 34.48 -16.97 2.96
C ALA A 311 35.83 -16.36 2.53
N LYS A 312 36.91 -16.71 3.23
CA LYS A 312 38.27 -16.26 2.89
C LYS A 312 38.75 -16.82 1.56
N ALA A 313 38.50 -18.11 1.30
CA ALA A 313 38.90 -18.80 0.06
C ALA A 313 38.09 -18.38 -1.17
N THR A 314 36.84 -17.93 -0.98
CA THR A 314 35.98 -17.50 -2.09
C THR A 314 36.55 -16.24 -2.76
N PRO A 315 36.80 -16.22 -4.08
CA PRO A 315 37.30 -15.03 -4.76
C PRO A 315 36.34 -13.85 -4.61
N GLY A 316 36.85 -12.68 -4.24
CA GLY A 316 36.07 -11.44 -4.15
C GLY A 316 36.14 -10.66 -5.46
N GLY A 317 35.00 -10.17 -5.92
CA GLY A 317 34.90 -9.23 -7.05
C GLY A 317 34.68 -7.81 -6.57
N GLN A 318 35.27 -6.84 -7.25
CA GLN A 318 34.90 -5.42 -7.12
C GLN A 318 34.01 -5.03 -8.30
N LEU A 319 33.12 -4.06 -8.08
CA LEU A 319 32.40 -3.41 -9.17
C LEU A 319 33.43 -2.82 -10.14
N ALA A 320 33.33 -3.17 -11.43
CA ALA A 320 34.16 -2.56 -12.46
C ALA A 320 33.81 -1.06 -12.53
N THR A 321 34.76 -0.19 -12.19
CA THR A 321 34.57 1.26 -12.13
C THR A 321 34.44 1.86 -13.52
N ASN A 322 33.25 1.78 -14.11
CA ASN A 322 32.84 2.64 -15.23
C ASN A 322 31.91 3.78 -14.78
N ASP A 323 31.63 3.86 -13.48
CA ASP A 323 30.77 4.90 -12.93
C ASP A 323 31.57 6.20 -12.74
N GLN A 324 31.32 7.19 -13.60
CA GLN A 324 31.94 8.52 -13.55
C GLN A 324 31.58 9.31 -12.27
N LEU A 325 30.72 8.77 -11.40
CA LEU A 325 30.16 9.45 -10.23
C LEU A 325 30.81 9.09 -8.88
N ALA A 326 31.89 8.30 -8.84
CA ALA A 326 32.50 7.85 -7.58
C ALA A 326 34.03 7.65 -7.63
N THR A 327 34.76 8.56 -8.27
CA THR A 327 36.24 8.48 -8.33
C THR A 327 36.83 8.61 -6.91
N GLY A 328 37.50 7.57 -6.42
CA GLY A 328 38.16 7.56 -5.11
C GLY A 328 37.28 7.14 -3.92
N VAL A 329 36.07 6.63 -4.15
CA VAL A 329 35.25 6.01 -3.09
C VAL A 329 35.65 4.53 -2.95
N PRO A 330 36.10 4.06 -1.77
CA PRO A 330 36.42 2.64 -1.58
C PRO A 330 35.14 1.79 -1.55
N TYR A 331 35.09 0.77 -2.40
CA TYR A 331 34.02 -0.23 -2.41
C TYR A 331 34.50 -1.54 -1.76
N PRO A 332 33.65 -2.21 -0.98
CA PRO A 332 33.99 -3.53 -0.47
C PRO A 332 34.04 -4.55 -1.61
N TYR A 333 34.83 -5.61 -1.43
CA TYR A 333 34.77 -6.78 -2.29
C TYR A 333 33.50 -7.57 -2.01
N PHE A 334 32.83 -8.03 -3.07
CA PHE A 334 31.63 -8.86 -2.99
C PHE A 334 31.98 -10.31 -3.31
N ALA A 335 31.45 -11.25 -2.55
CA ALA A 335 31.64 -12.69 -2.76
C ALA A 335 30.39 -13.46 -2.33
N SER A 336 30.15 -14.63 -2.93
CA SER A 336 29.00 -15.46 -2.61
C SER A 336 29.37 -16.94 -2.54
N ALA A 337 28.85 -17.65 -1.55
CA ALA A 337 28.96 -19.09 -1.43
C ALA A 337 27.59 -19.75 -1.21
N TYR A 338 27.45 -20.96 -1.73
CA TYR A 338 26.27 -21.78 -1.55
C TYR A 338 26.36 -22.61 -0.26
N VAL A 339 25.24 -22.68 0.46
CA VAL A 339 25.07 -23.47 1.67
C VAL A 339 24.01 -24.54 1.39
N GLY A 340 24.45 -25.79 1.26
CA GLY A 340 23.54 -26.88 0.91
C GLY A 340 22.65 -27.37 2.06
N PRO A 341 21.83 -28.42 1.83
CA PRO A 341 20.79 -28.86 2.76
C PRO A 341 21.33 -29.53 4.04
N GLY A 342 21.05 -28.95 5.20
CA GLY A 342 21.47 -29.47 6.51
C GLY A 342 21.25 -28.48 7.66
N ASN A 343 21.57 -28.91 8.88
CA ASN A 343 21.55 -28.07 10.09
C ASN A 343 22.98 -27.58 10.37
N TYR A 344 23.18 -26.27 10.40
CA TYR A 344 24.46 -25.61 10.64
C TYR A 344 24.39 -24.77 11.90
N ASN A 345 25.32 -25.00 12.83
CA ASN A 345 25.34 -24.31 14.12
C ASN A 345 26.45 -23.24 14.14
N PHE A 346 26.06 -21.96 14.09
CA PHE A 346 27.00 -20.84 14.15
C PHE A 346 26.89 -20.17 15.52
N GLN A 347 28.01 -20.08 16.24
CA GLN A 347 28.05 -19.47 17.57
C GLN A 347 29.03 -18.30 17.65
N THR A 348 30.05 -18.31 16.79
CA THR A 348 31.08 -17.26 16.74
C THR A 348 31.05 -16.49 15.42
N LEU A 349 31.41 -15.21 15.47
CA LEU A 349 31.43 -14.33 14.30
C LEU A 349 32.43 -14.85 13.24
N VAL A 350 31.94 -15.09 12.03
CA VAL A 350 32.69 -15.55 10.87
C VAL A 350 33.51 -14.40 10.30
N ASP A 351 34.82 -14.56 10.18
CA ASP A 351 35.65 -13.57 9.48
C ASP A 351 35.57 -13.76 7.96
N THR A 352 34.91 -12.82 7.26
CA THR A 352 34.76 -12.87 5.79
C THR A 352 36.01 -12.43 5.02
N GLY A 353 37.09 -12.06 5.72
CA GLY A 353 38.30 -11.50 5.12
C GLY A 353 38.08 -10.08 4.58
N GLY A 354 37.17 -9.31 5.17
CA GLY A 354 36.87 -7.93 4.78
C GLY A 354 35.94 -7.78 3.56
N LYS A 355 35.23 -8.85 3.18
CA LYS A 355 34.30 -8.88 2.04
C LYS A 355 32.86 -8.72 2.51
N VAL A 356 32.02 -8.09 1.68
CA VAL A 356 30.56 -8.20 1.79
C VAL A 356 30.17 -9.54 1.18
N PHE A 357 29.72 -10.45 2.03
CA PHE A 357 29.51 -11.83 1.64
C PHE A 357 28.04 -12.09 1.27
N SER A 358 27.74 -13.16 0.56
CA SER A 358 26.36 -13.59 0.33
C SER A 358 26.28 -15.10 0.52
N TRP A 359 25.52 -15.49 1.54
CA TRP A 359 25.29 -16.90 1.86
C TRP A 359 24.01 -17.34 1.16
N VAL A 360 24.17 -18.04 0.04
CA VAL A 360 23.07 -18.55 -0.78
C VAL A 360 22.65 -19.90 -0.23
N MET A 361 21.58 -19.89 0.55
CA MET A 361 21.05 -21.02 1.30
C MET A 361 20.12 -21.87 0.44
N ASP A 362 20.32 -23.19 0.51
CA ASP A 362 19.33 -24.18 0.12
C ASP A 362 18.06 -24.03 0.98
N HIS A 363 16.89 -24.34 0.41
CA HIS A 363 15.62 -24.30 1.13
C HIS A 363 15.56 -25.20 2.37
N ALA A 364 16.28 -26.31 2.34
CA ALA A 364 16.40 -27.25 3.44
C ALA A 364 17.59 -26.94 4.37
N ALA A 365 18.33 -25.84 4.14
CA ALA A 365 19.31 -25.36 5.11
C ALA A 365 18.62 -24.72 6.33
N ARG A 366 19.13 -25.01 7.52
CA ARG A 366 18.71 -24.43 8.79
C ARG A 366 19.94 -23.92 9.54
N ILE A 367 19.87 -22.66 9.94
CA ILE A 367 20.85 -22.00 10.81
C ILE A 367 20.35 -22.18 12.25
N THR A 368 21.19 -22.72 13.12
CA THR A 368 20.98 -22.77 14.56
C THR A 368 22.09 -21.96 15.26
N GLY A 369 21.84 -21.45 16.47
CA GLY A 369 22.77 -20.55 17.17
C GLY A 369 22.44 -19.07 16.94
N THR A 370 23.43 -18.21 16.72
CA THR A 370 23.30 -16.76 16.51
C THR A 370 23.42 -16.40 15.03
N PRO A 371 22.33 -16.09 14.29
CA PRO A 371 22.39 -15.81 12.85
C PRO A 371 23.30 -14.63 12.47
N GLU A 372 23.51 -13.67 13.39
CA GLU A 372 24.43 -12.54 13.23
C GLU A 372 25.88 -12.99 13.11
N ALA A 373 26.20 -14.22 13.55
CA ALA A 373 27.52 -14.83 13.44
C ALA A 373 28.02 -14.92 11.99
N LEU A 374 27.14 -14.92 10.99
CA LEU A 374 27.54 -14.99 9.57
C LEU A 374 28.16 -13.71 9.00
N ASN A 375 28.28 -12.65 9.81
CA ASN A 375 29.05 -11.41 9.63
C ASN A 375 28.97 -10.76 8.23
N ALA A 376 28.19 -9.68 8.11
CA ALA A 376 28.07 -8.87 6.88
C ALA A 376 27.83 -9.69 5.60
N GLY A 377 26.93 -10.66 5.70
CA GLY A 377 26.50 -11.50 4.60
C GLY A 377 25.02 -11.35 4.28
N ARG A 378 24.66 -11.07 3.02
CA ARG A 378 23.28 -11.24 2.53
C ARG A 378 22.95 -12.73 2.63
N VAL A 379 22.05 -13.12 3.54
CA VAL A 379 21.59 -14.51 3.63
C VAL A 379 20.35 -14.64 2.74
N GLU A 380 20.46 -15.48 1.73
CA GLU A 380 19.44 -15.65 0.70
C GLU A 380 18.98 -17.10 0.66
N TRP A 381 17.74 -17.36 1.06
CA TRP A 381 17.07 -18.59 0.65
C TRP A 381 16.49 -18.34 -0.73
N ILE A 382 17.01 -19.06 -1.72
CA ILE A 382 16.72 -18.86 -3.15
C ILE A 382 15.20 -18.71 -3.36
N GLY A 383 14.72 -17.50 -3.66
CA GLY A 383 13.32 -17.25 -4.01
C GLY A 383 12.31 -17.12 -2.85
N ILE A 384 12.72 -17.17 -1.57
CA ILE A 384 11.79 -17.04 -0.44
C ILE A 384 12.15 -15.91 0.53
N ARG A 385 13.42 -15.75 0.88
CA ARG A 385 13.83 -14.82 1.94
C ARG A 385 15.22 -14.25 1.68
N THR A 386 15.34 -12.93 1.82
CA THR A 386 16.61 -12.21 1.87
C THR A 386 16.70 -11.50 3.21
N SER A 387 17.79 -11.70 3.95
CA SER A 387 18.07 -10.97 5.18
C SER A 387 19.50 -10.44 5.17
N MET A 388 19.68 -9.17 5.56
CA MET A 388 21.00 -8.60 5.86
C MET A 388 21.02 -8.19 7.33
N PRO A 389 21.57 -9.02 8.23
CA PRO A 389 21.60 -8.71 9.66
C PRO A 389 22.41 -7.44 9.97
N MET A 390 23.32 -7.04 9.09
CA MET A 390 24.04 -5.77 9.15
C MET A 390 24.31 -5.27 7.73
N GLN A 391 23.90 -4.03 7.43
CA GLN A 391 24.09 -3.41 6.12
C GLN A 391 25.41 -2.63 6.08
N PRO A 392 26.37 -3.01 5.22
CA PRO A 392 27.65 -2.33 5.13
C PRO A 392 27.65 -1.21 4.07
N GLY A 393 28.15 -0.02 4.42
CA GLY A 393 28.48 1.02 3.43
C GLY A 393 27.28 1.81 2.91
N ILE A 394 27.29 2.14 1.61
CA ILE A 394 26.33 3.04 0.94
C ILE A 394 25.74 2.39 -0.33
N ARG A 395 24.77 3.06 -0.97
CA ARG A 395 24.10 2.62 -2.19
C ARG A 395 23.48 1.21 -2.07
N ASP A 396 23.72 0.29 -3.01
CA ASP A 396 23.13 -1.06 -2.99
C ASP A 396 23.59 -1.89 -1.78
N ALA A 397 24.76 -1.60 -1.22
CA ALA A 397 25.24 -2.28 -0.01
C ALA A 397 24.49 -1.80 1.26
N ALA A 398 23.85 -0.63 1.21
CA ALA A 398 22.94 -0.13 2.22
C ALA A 398 21.48 -0.58 2.00
N ASN A 399 21.20 -1.44 1.01
CA ASN A 399 19.87 -1.96 0.70
C ASN A 399 19.77 -3.47 0.89
N VAL A 400 18.65 -3.98 1.43
CA VAL A 400 18.37 -5.43 1.38
C VAL A 400 17.96 -5.84 -0.02
N VAL A 401 17.06 -5.11 -0.69
CA VAL A 401 16.67 -5.34 -2.09
C VAL A 401 16.43 -4.01 -2.83
N SER A 402 16.84 -3.95 -4.10
CA SER A 402 16.63 -2.80 -5.00
C SER A 402 15.89 -3.25 -6.26
N TRP A 403 14.72 -2.66 -6.55
CA TRP A 403 13.99 -2.83 -7.82
C TRP A 403 13.99 -1.52 -8.59
N ARG A 404 14.46 -1.55 -9.83
CA ARG A 404 14.54 -0.35 -10.67
C ARG A 404 13.94 -0.60 -12.04
N ALA A 405 13.19 0.36 -12.55
CA ALA A 405 12.56 0.30 -13.86
C ALA A 405 12.94 1.51 -14.71
N HIS A 406 13.28 1.25 -15.98
CA HIS A 406 13.59 2.28 -16.99
C HIS A 406 14.75 3.22 -16.61
N ASN A 407 15.72 2.70 -15.87
CA ASN A 407 16.95 3.38 -15.51
C ASN A 407 18.17 2.74 -16.20
N THR A 408 19.33 3.39 -16.14
CA THR A 408 20.59 2.82 -16.61
C THR A 408 20.96 1.58 -15.78
N PRO A 409 21.38 0.46 -16.41
CA PRO A 409 21.67 -0.79 -15.68
C PRO A 409 22.75 -0.68 -14.60
N ASN A 410 23.58 0.37 -14.65
CA ASN A 410 24.74 0.55 -13.77
C ASN A 410 24.50 1.55 -12.65
N ASP A 411 23.35 2.22 -12.60
CA ASP A 411 23.04 3.16 -11.54
C ASP A 411 22.59 2.36 -10.30
N GLY A 412 23.40 2.39 -9.25
CA GLY A 412 23.04 1.80 -7.96
C GLY A 412 21.99 2.62 -7.21
N ALA A 413 21.34 2.04 -6.20
CA ALA A 413 20.37 2.74 -5.37
C ALA A 413 21.00 3.97 -4.68
N GLY A 414 20.30 5.10 -4.66
CA GLY A 414 20.84 6.39 -4.20
C GLY A 414 20.82 6.61 -2.68
N ILE A 415 21.09 5.60 -1.86
CA ILE A 415 21.06 5.74 -0.39
C ILE A 415 22.23 6.62 0.07
N SER A 416 21.98 7.58 0.97
CA SER A 416 22.88 8.63 1.50
C SER A 416 23.29 9.76 0.54
N GLY A 417 23.21 9.59 -0.80
CA GLY A 417 23.61 10.63 -1.76
C GLY A 417 25.12 10.95 -1.80
N ILE A 418 25.96 10.17 -1.13
CA ILE A 418 27.42 10.33 -1.10
C ILE A 418 28.02 9.94 -2.46
N THR A 419 28.73 10.86 -3.10
CA THR A 419 29.42 10.66 -4.40
C THR A 419 30.94 10.86 -4.30
N SER A 420 31.43 11.45 -3.21
CA SER A 420 32.86 11.64 -2.92
C SER A 420 33.13 11.52 -1.40
N PRO A 421 34.33 11.09 -0.96
CA PRO A 421 34.68 11.07 0.46
C PRO A 421 34.51 12.43 1.16
N ALA A 422 34.67 13.54 0.44
CA ALA A 422 34.48 14.89 1.00
C ALA A 422 33.03 15.13 1.50
N ASN A 423 32.02 14.45 0.94
CA ASN A 423 30.63 14.59 1.38
C ASN A 423 30.40 14.11 2.82
N LEU A 424 31.29 13.28 3.38
CA LEU A 424 31.21 12.86 4.79
C LEU A 424 31.29 14.04 5.77
N SER A 425 31.90 15.16 5.37
CA SER A 425 31.94 16.37 6.19
C SER A 425 30.58 17.07 6.34
N GLN A 426 29.60 16.73 5.51
CA GLN A 426 28.26 17.35 5.48
C GLN A 426 27.16 16.42 6.02
N GLN A 427 27.47 15.15 6.28
CA GLN A 427 26.50 14.16 6.75
C GLN A 427 26.61 13.96 8.27
N VAL A 428 25.47 14.07 8.95
CA VAL A 428 25.36 13.89 10.42
C VAL A 428 24.80 12.51 10.79
N GLY A 429 24.16 11.83 9.83
CA GLY A 429 23.61 10.48 9.98
C GLY A 429 23.84 9.63 8.73
N TYR A 430 23.64 8.32 8.84
CA TYR A 430 23.83 7.35 7.75
C TYR A 430 22.59 6.46 7.62
N ASP A 431 22.10 6.32 6.40
CA ASP A 431 20.84 5.65 6.11
C ASP A 431 21.03 4.16 5.79
N SER A 432 20.03 3.36 6.17
CA SER A 432 19.91 1.95 5.85
C SER A 432 18.48 1.67 5.36
N CYS A 433 18.31 0.80 4.35
CA CYS A 433 17.00 0.60 3.73
C CYS A 433 16.75 -0.89 3.39
N THR A 434 15.56 -1.40 3.68
CA THR A 434 15.23 -2.79 3.34
C THR A 434 14.80 -2.93 1.90
N VAL A 435 13.90 -2.07 1.43
CA VAL A 435 13.32 -2.12 0.09
C VAL A 435 13.50 -0.79 -0.60
N TYR A 436 14.33 -0.75 -1.63
CA TYR A 436 14.43 0.36 -2.55
C TYR A 436 13.66 0.05 -3.84
N ALA A 437 12.75 0.93 -4.23
CA ALA A 437 12.01 0.79 -5.48
C ALA A 437 12.03 2.11 -6.25
N ASP A 438 12.42 2.05 -7.52
CA ASP A 438 12.41 3.19 -8.44
C ASP A 438 11.68 2.83 -9.74
N ASN A 439 11.08 3.86 -10.34
CA ASN A 439 10.50 3.75 -11.67
C ASN A 439 10.63 5.10 -12.36
N VAL A 440 11.48 5.17 -13.38
CA VAL A 440 11.70 6.39 -14.16
C VAL A 440 10.78 6.36 -15.38
N ALA A 441 10.09 7.45 -15.70
CA ALA A 441 9.29 7.48 -16.92
C ALA A 441 10.23 7.49 -18.14
N PRO A 442 10.21 6.48 -19.03
CA PRO A 442 11.09 6.46 -20.18
C PRO A 442 10.62 7.45 -21.26
N PRO A 443 11.53 7.96 -22.12
CA PRO A 443 11.13 8.63 -23.35
C PRO A 443 10.42 7.65 -24.30
N LEU A 444 9.84 8.17 -25.40
CA LEU A 444 9.31 7.31 -26.46
C LEU A 444 10.42 6.39 -26.99
N LEU A 445 10.10 5.10 -27.16
CA LEU A 445 11.06 4.13 -27.67
C LEU A 445 11.50 4.47 -29.10
N ILE A 446 10.53 4.88 -29.93
CA ILE A 446 10.76 5.41 -31.27
C ILE A 446 9.79 6.58 -31.47
N ASN A 447 10.30 7.68 -32.01
CA ASN A 447 9.52 8.83 -32.42
C ASN A 447 9.54 8.94 -33.94
N VAL A 448 8.37 8.79 -34.57
CA VAL A 448 8.17 9.03 -36.00
C VAL A 448 7.43 10.37 -36.12
N PRO A 449 8.03 11.43 -36.71
CA PRO A 449 7.42 12.75 -36.72
C PRO A 449 6.24 12.87 -37.69
N ALA A 450 6.27 12.14 -38.81
CA ALA A 450 5.21 12.11 -39.81
C ALA A 450 5.08 10.71 -40.44
N ALA A 451 3.86 10.31 -40.79
CA ALA A 451 3.59 9.00 -41.39
C ALA A 451 2.31 8.98 -42.24
N THR A 452 2.21 7.97 -43.10
CA THR A 452 0.98 7.55 -43.77
C THR A 452 0.42 6.30 -43.12
N TYR A 453 -0.89 6.22 -43.00
CA TYR A 453 -1.61 5.16 -42.31
C TYR A 453 -2.49 4.38 -43.29
N ALA A 454 -2.57 3.07 -43.07
CA ALA A 454 -3.59 2.21 -43.62
C ALA A 454 -4.30 1.47 -42.48
N GLU A 455 -5.35 0.72 -42.79
CA GLU A 455 -6.19 0.01 -41.82
C GLU A 455 -5.37 -0.80 -40.80
N ASN A 456 -4.29 -1.44 -41.26
CA ASN A 456 -3.45 -2.35 -40.48
C ASN A 456 -1.95 -2.03 -40.62
N SER A 457 -1.58 -0.79 -40.94
CA SER A 457 -0.15 -0.43 -40.98
C SER A 457 0.11 1.06 -40.83
N ILE A 458 1.35 1.36 -40.52
CA ILE A 458 1.95 2.69 -40.58
C ILE A 458 3.21 2.62 -41.47
N THR A 459 3.32 3.59 -42.37
CA THR A 459 4.50 3.84 -43.19
C THR A 459 5.11 5.16 -42.74
N PRO A 460 6.21 5.12 -41.96
CA PRO A 460 6.95 6.32 -41.59
C PRO A 460 7.40 7.12 -42.82
N SER A 461 7.38 8.46 -42.72
CA SER A 461 7.92 9.35 -43.76
C SER A 461 9.43 9.17 -43.98
N VAL A 462 10.15 8.68 -42.96
CA VAL A 462 11.53 8.24 -43.01
C VAL A 462 11.58 6.85 -42.40
N ALA A 463 12.12 5.88 -43.15
CA ALA A 463 12.24 4.50 -42.68
C ALA A 463 13.00 4.43 -41.35
N LEU A 464 12.60 3.49 -40.48
CA LEU A 464 13.28 3.28 -39.21
C LEU A 464 14.72 2.81 -39.44
N THR A 465 15.66 3.33 -38.65
CA THR A 465 17.05 2.88 -38.70
C THR A 465 17.18 1.41 -38.30
N ALA A 466 18.27 0.74 -38.73
CA ALA A 466 18.55 -0.64 -38.32
C ALA A 466 18.60 -0.84 -36.79
N TYR A 467 18.99 0.19 -36.04
CA TYR A 467 18.90 0.19 -34.57
C TYR A 467 17.45 0.21 -34.09
N GLN A 468 16.62 1.09 -34.63
CA GLN A 468 15.20 1.20 -34.26
C GLN A 468 14.40 -0.06 -34.62
N VAL A 469 14.68 -0.69 -35.77
CA VAL A 469 14.05 -1.97 -36.15
C VAL A 469 14.32 -3.07 -35.11
N LYS A 470 15.53 -3.11 -34.51
CA LYS A 470 15.88 -4.07 -33.44
C LYS A 470 15.13 -3.84 -32.13
N LEU A 471 14.57 -2.64 -31.92
CA LEU A 471 13.77 -2.32 -30.73
C LEU A 471 12.33 -2.82 -30.84
N LEU A 472 11.84 -3.14 -32.05
CA LEU A 472 10.45 -3.55 -32.28
C LEU A 472 10.16 -4.97 -31.76
N ARG A 473 8.98 -5.16 -31.19
CA ARG A 473 8.40 -6.48 -30.88
C ARG A 473 6.89 -6.50 -31.17
N PRO A 474 6.31 -7.62 -31.64
CA PRO A 474 4.87 -7.77 -31.71
C PRO A 474 4.23 -7.55 -30.33
N GLY A 475 3.05 -6.95 -30.29
CA GLY A 475 2.34 -6.57 -29.06
C GLY A 475 2.74 -5.22 -28.47
N MET A 476 3.73 -4.51 -29.03
CA MET A 476 3.99 -3.12 -28.64
C MET A 476 2.84 -2.20 -29.03
N ILE A 477 2.49 -1.26 -28.16
CA ILE A 477 1.48 -0.23 -28.44
C ILE A 477 2.12 0.91 -29.25
N ILE A 478 1.45 1.38 -30.29
CA ILE A 478 1.75 2.63 -30.99
C ILE A 478 0.63 3.63 -30.73
N ASN A 479 1.00 4.88 -30.42
CA ASN A 479 0.05 6.01 -30.40
C ASN A 479 0.43 7.03 -31.47
N THR A 480 -0.53 7.46 -32.29
CA THR A 480 -0.33 8.58 -33.20
C THR A 480 -0.25 9.92 -32.45
N PHE A 481 0.30 10.95 -33.06
CA PHE A 481 0.35 12.32 -32.53
C PHE A 481 -0.84 13.21 -32.92
N HIS A 482 -1.96 12.61 -33.33
CA HIS A 482 -3.20 13.35 -33.59
C HIS A 482 -3.73 14.01 -32.32
N ALA A 483 -4.22 15.24 -32.47
CA ALA A 483 -4.86 16.04 -31.43
C ALA A 483 -6.28 16.46 -31.87
N PRO A 484 -7.26 16.58 -30.94
CA PRO A 484 -7.13 16.37 -29.49
C PRO A 484 -7.10 14.88 -29.09
N THR A 485 -7.46 13.98 -29.99
CA THR A 485 -7.58 12.55 -29.71
C THR A 485 -6.67 11.76 -30.65
N LYS A 486 -5.84 10.90 -30.05
CA LYS A 486 -4.92 10.01 -30.76
C LYS A 486 -5.57 8.70 -31.16
N TYR A 487 -4.97 8.00 -32.11
CA TYR A 487 -5.26 6.62 -32.43
C TYR A 487 -4.20 5.69 -31.84
N ALA A 488 -4.62 4.48 -31.45
CA ALA A 488 -3.76 3.45 -30.89
C ALA A 488 -3.91 2.13 -31.66
N ALA A 489 -2.82 1.38 -31.78
CA ALA A 489 -2.81 0.03 -32.34
C ALA A 489 -1.68 -0.81 -31.72
N PHE A 490 -1.73 -2.13 -31.89
CA PHE A 490 -0.64 -3.04 -31.54
C PHE A 490 0.20 -3.38 -32.76
N ILE A 491 1.52 -3.48 -32.62
CA ILE A 491 2.42 -3.97 -33.66
C ILE A 491 2.22 -5.48 -33.83
N VAL A 492 2.16 -5.94 -35.08
CA VAL A 492 2.10 -7.38 -35.42
C VAL A 492 3.27 -7.82 -36.31
N GLY A 493 3.95 -6.89 -36.98
CA GLY A 493 5.12 -7.17 -37.81
C GLY A 493 5.70 -5.90 -38.43
N TRP A 494 6.77 -6.01 -39.21
CA TRP A 494 7.41 -4.89 -39.90
C TRP A 494 8.30 -5.39 -41.04
N GLU A 495 8.63 -4.51 -41.98
CA GLU A 495 9.61 -4.77 -43.03
C GLU A 495 11.04 -4.69 -42.47
N ALA A 496 11.94 -5.52 -43.00
CA ALA A 496 13.33 -5.61 -42.52
C ALA A 496 14.10 -4.29 -42.65
N ASP A 497 13.73 -3.45 -43.62
CA ASP A 497 14.31 -2.13 -43.88
C ASP A 497 13.68 -1.00 -43.03
N GLY A 498 12.67 -1.30 -42.20
CA GLY A 498 11.98 -0.32 -41.37
C GLY A 498 11.05 0.63 -42.13
N SER A 499 10.79 0.39 -43.41
CA SER A 499 9.93 1.23 -44.26
C SER A 499 8.45 1.15 -43.89
N LYS A 500 8.01 0.03 -43.33
CA LYS A 500 6.60 -0.20 -42.98
C LYS A 500 6.47 -1.07 -41.74
N ILE A 501 5.51 -0.73 -40.90
CA ILE A 501 5.18 -1.45 -39.67
C ILE A 501 3.73 -1.88 -39.77
N TYR A 502 3.49 -3.18 -39.62
CA TYR A 502 2.17 -3.78 -39.61
C TYR A 502 1.59 -3.72 -38.19
N THR A 503 0.32 -3.32 -38.12
CA THR A 503 -0.42 -3.17 -36.88
C THR A 503 -1.70 -4.01 -36.91
N THR A 504 -2.34 -4.17 -35.75
CA THR A 504 -3.78 -4.44 -35.71
C THR A 504 -4.55 -3.29 -36.39
N SER A 505 -5.88 -3.41 -36.43
CA SER A 505 -6.71 -2.24 -36.68
C SER A 505 -6.40 -1.10 -35.70
N TRP A 506 -6.61 0.13 -36.16
CA TRP A 506 -6.47 1.34 -35.36
C TRP A 506 -7.74 1.66 -34.59
N TYR A 507 -7.58 2.16 -33.37
CA TYR A 507 -8.69 2.54 -32.50
C TYR A 507 -8.52 3.95 -31.97
N LEU A 508 -9.59 4.74 -31.98
CA LEU A 508 -9.59 6.08 -31.43
C LEU A 508 -9.52 6.02 -29.88
N ALA A 509 -8.48 6.60 -29.29
CA ALA A 509 -8.28 6.59 -27.83
C ALA A 509 -9.10 7.68 -27.13
N SER A 510 -10.44 7.59 -27.21
CA SER A 510 -11.40 8.57 -26.67
C SER A 510 -11.86 8.30 -25.24
N GLY A 511 -11.36 7.22 -24.61
CA GLY A 511 -11.79 6.78 -23.29
C GLY A 511 -13.12 6.00 -23.27
N THR A 512 -13.74 5.80 -24.43
CA THR A 512 -14.93 4.94 -24.62
C THR A 512 -14.59 3.82 -25.61
N LEU A 513 -15.19 2.65 -25.44
CA LEU A 513 -15.06 1.56 -26.42
C LEU A 513 -15.62 2.04 -27.77
N GLY A 514 -14.83 1.92 -28.84
CA GLY A 514 -15.20 2.38 -30.18
C GLY A 514 -14.75 1.41 -31.27
N PRO A 515 -15.32 1.52 -32.49
CA PRO A 515 -14.95 0.67 -33.62
C PRO A 515 -13.54 1.01 -34.14
N ALA A 516 -13.00 0.13 -34.99
CA ALA A 516 -11.78 0.40 -35.73
C ALA A 516 -11.95 1.61 -36.67
N ALA A 517 -10.93 2.45 -36.76
CA ALA A 517 -10.91 3.62 -37.63
C ALA A 517 -9.48 3.97 -38.05
N THR A 518 -9.23 4.05 -39.36
CA THR A 518 -7.93 4.42 -39.92
C THR A 518 -7.58 5.88 -39.58
N PRO A 519 -6.40 6.17 -39.02
CA PRO A 519 -5.96 7.53 -38.73
C PRO A 519 -5.77 8.34 -40.02
N PRO A 520 -6.00 9.66 -40.00
CA PRO A 520 -5.59 10.54 -41.10
C PRO A 520 -4.07 10.53 -41.31
N ASN A 521 -3.62 10.76 -42.54
CA ASN A 521 -2.20 10.91 -42.87
C ASN A 521 -1.66 12.25 -42.36
N GLY A 522 -0.36 12.29 -42.05
CA GLY A 522 0.36 13.51 -41.70
C GLY A 522 1.06 13.41 -40.35
N PRO A 523 0.34 13.57 -39.21
CA PRO A 523 0.94 13.42 -37.88
C PRO A 523 1.56 12.03 -37.72
N GLY A 524 2.78 11.96 -37.19
CA GLY A 524 3.45 10.68 -36.98
C GLY A 524 3.00 9.95 -35.70
N ALA A 525 3.86 9.09 -35.16
CA ALA A 525 3.52 8.25 -34.01
C ALA A 525 4.69 7.98 -33.07
N GLY A 526 4.36 7.77 -31.81
CA GLY A 526 5.26 7.31 -30.75
C GLY A 526 5.05 5.82 -30.47
N PHE A 527 6.16 5.09 -30.37
CA PHE A 527 6.16 3.64 -30.13
C PHE A 527 6.41 3.34 -28.65
N ASN A 528 5.69 2.35 -28.14
CA ASN A 528 5.63 1.94 -26.73
C ASN A 528 5.49 3.11 -25.72
N PRO A 529 4.55 4.05 -25.94
CA PRO A 529 4.43 5.25 -25.10
C PRO A 529 3.94 4.91 -23.69
N LYS A 530 4.76 5.16 -22.67
CA LYS A 530 4.35 5.08 -21.26
C LYS A 530 3.86 6.45 -20.79
N THR A 531 2.57 6.59 -20.54
CA THR A 531 1.95 7.88 -20.14
C THR A 531 1.64 7.99 -18.65
N LYS A 532 1.82 6.90 -17.91
CA LYS A 532 1.66 6.82 -16.47
C LYS A 532 2.55 5.70 -15.94
N ILE A 533 3.18 5.93 -14.80
CA ILE A 533 4.05 4.98 -14.11
C ILE A 533 3.59 4.79 -12.66
N TRP A 534 3.90 3.62 -12.10
CA TRP A 534 3.67 3.29 -10.70
C TRP A 534 4.92 2.56 -10.19
N THR A 535 5.42 2.94 -9.03
CA THR A 535 6.57 2.27 -8.41
C THR A 535 6.12 1.06 -7.60
N VAL A 536 5.04 1.20 -6.83
CA VAL A 536 4.40 0.14 -6.04
C VAL A 536 2.89 0.23 -6.23
N ASN A 537 2.21 -0.91 -6.38
CA ASN A 537 0.76 -1.00 -6.44
C ASN A 537 0.29 -2.21 -5.62
N THR A 538 -0.57 -1.98 -4.63
CA THR A 538 -1.13 -3.05 -3.78
C THR A 538 -2.63 -3.18 -4.02
N ASN A 539 -3.11 -4.41 -4.15
CA ASN A 539 -4.53 -4.72 -4.30
C ASN A 539 -4.92 -5.78 -3.25
N THR A 540 -5.82 -5.44 -2.34
CA THR A 540 -6.36 -6.37 -1.35
C THR A 540 -7.87 -6.48 -1.52
N GLN A 541 -8.41 -7.69 -1.55
CA GLN A 541 -9.82 -7.95 -1.85
C GLN A 541 -10.43 -8.93 -0.85
N VAL A 542 -11.60 -8.58 -0.31
CA VAL A 542 -12.46 -9.48 0.44
C VAL A 542 -13.67 -9.81 -0.45
N LYS A 543 -13.69 -11.00 -1.05
CA LYS A 543 -14.76 -11.44 -1.94
C LYS A 543 -16.00 -11.88 -1.15
N ALA A 544 -17.18 -11.86 -1.78
CA ALA A 544 -18.44 -12.21 -1.13
C ALA A 544 -18.48 -13.62 -0.51
N ASN A 545 -17.72 -14.57 -1.06
CA ASN A 545 -17.60 -15.93 -0.54
C ASN A 545 -16.38 -16.14 0.37
N SER A 546 -15.71 -15.07 0.80
CA SER A 546 -14.56 -15.15 1.71
C SER A 546 -15.02 -15.30 3.16
N HIS A 547 -14.30 -16.12 3.95
CA HIS A 547 -14.47 -16.18 5.41
C HIS A 547 -13.81 -14.99 6.14
N ALA A 548 -12.88 -14.28 5.48
CA ALA A 548 -12.21 -13.14 6.09
C ALA A 548 -13.16 -11.94 6.22
N THR A 549 -13.26 -11.36 7.42
CA THR A 549 -14.12 -10.20 7.70
C THR A 549 -13.35 -8.87 7.74
N ARG A 550 -12.01 -8.92 7.66
CA ARG A 550 -11.12 -7.76 7.74
C ARG A 550 -9.94 -7.96 6.79
N ALA A 551 -9.43 -6.87 6.22
CA ALA A 551 -8.22 -6.89 5.42
C ALA A 551 -7.54 -5.51 5.43
N ALA A 552 -6.20 -5.50 5.35
CA ALA A 552 -5.40 -4.28 5.20
C ALA A 552 -4.72 -4.29 3.81
N GLY A 553 -4.82 -3.16 3.09
CA GLY A 553 -4.12 -2.96 1.82
C GLY A 553 -2.62 -2.70 1.99
N TYR A 554 -2.26 -2.13 3.13
CA TYR A 554 -0.92 -1.78 3.55
C TYR A 554 -0.95 -1.65 5.08
N GLU A 555 0.01 -2.24 5.78
CA GLU A 555 0.10 -2.22 7.24
C GLU A 555 1.54 -1.94 7.66
N LEU A 556 1.72 -0.98 8.57
CA LEU A 556 3.03 -0.56 9.07
C LEU A 556 3.06 -0.76 10.59
N GLY A 557 3.92 -1.66 11.06
CA GLY A 557 4.25 -1.82 12.48
C GLY A 557 5.52 -1.05 12.83
N MET A 558 5.48 -0.25 13.88
CA MET A 558 6.62 0.54 14.36
C MET A 558 6.80 0.35 15.86
N LEU A 559 8.05 0.14 16.30
CA LEU A 559 8.39 -0.08 17.70
C LEU A 559 9.49 0.91 18.10
N ASN A 560 9.21 1.72 19.12
CA ASN A 560 10.22 2.60 19.73
C ASN A 560 10.52 2.14 21.15
N ASP A 561 11.52 1.26 21.27
CA ASP A 561 12.06 0.80 22.55
C ASP A 561 13.33 1.58 22.95
N LYS A 562 13.66 2.67 22.24
CA LYS A 562 14.90 3.44 22.45
C LYS A 562 14.79 4.37 23.65
N ALA A 563 13.73 5.18 23.70
CA ALA A 563 13.43 6.12 24.77
C ALA A 563 11.99 6.64 24.64
N PRO A 564 11.34 7.06 25.75
CA PRO A 564 10.07 7.77 25.68
C PRO A 564 10.26 9.14 24.99
N LEU A 565 9.24 9.60 24.28
CA LEU A 565 9.22 10.95 23.70
C LEU A 565 9.23 11.99 24.83
N ASN A 566 10.22 12.88 24.84
CA ASN A 566 10.30 14.03 25.74
C ASN A 566 10.94 15.23 25.01
N ASP A 567 10.68 16.45 25.50
CA ASP A 567 11.11 17.70 24.86
C ASP A 567 12.64 17.88 24.72
N ALA A 568 13.44 17.07 25.43
CA ALA A 568 14.89 17.19 25.46
C ALA A 568 15.63 16.21 24.53
N ASN A 569 15.02 15.06 24.18
CA ASN A 569 15.62 14.03 23.33
C ASN A 569 14.53 13.25 22.59
N TRP A 570 14.38 13.53 21.30
CA TRP A 570 13.35 12.92 20.44
C TRP A 570 13.98 11.76 19.65
N PRO A 571 13.73 10.48 20.00
CA PRO A 571 13.90 9.42 19.02
C PRO A 571 12.89 9.67 17.89
N GLN A 572 13.36 10.22 16.78
CA GLN A 572 12.53 10.58 15.63
C GLN A 572 12.17 9.31 14.86
N MET A 573 10.91 8.89 14.95
CA MET A 573 10.37 7.76 14.22
C MET A 573 9.15 8.21 13.43
N TRP A 574 9.24 8.16 12.09
CA TRP A 574 8.16 8.59 11.18
C TRP A 574 7.51 7.38 10.51
N GLY A 575 6.18 7.30 10.56
CA GLY A 575 5.45 6.21 9.90
C GLY A 575 5.53 6.27 8.38
N MET A 576 5.19 7.43 7.81
CA MET A 576 5.28 7.63 6.38
C MET A 576 5.83 9.04 6.11
N ASP A 577 7.04 9.09 5.56
CA ASP A 577 7.68 10.33 5.12
C ASP A 577 7.49 10.50 3.60
N VAL A 578 6.91 11.62 3.19
CA VAL A 578 6.64 11.94 1.78
C VAL A 578 7.20 13.31 1.46
N VAL A 579 8.23 13.31 0.62
CA VAL A 579 8.99 14.50 0.26
C VAL A 579 8.96 14.77 -1.25
N SER A 580 8.85 16.04 -1.63
CA SER A 580 8.99 16.50 -3.01
C SER A 580 10.40 17.05 -3.24
N LEU A 581 11.29 16.23 -3.79
CA LEU A 581 12.70 16.59 -4.05
C LEU A 581 12.94 17.23 -5.43
N GLY A 582 11.91 17.36 -6.27
CA GLY A 582 12.01 17.91 -7.62
C GLY A 582 11.92 19.45 -7.66
N ALA A 583 12.35 20.03 -8.79
CA ALA A 583 12.28 21.49 -9.02
C ALA A 583 10.84 22.05 -9.10
N TYR A 584 9.85 21.18 -9.29
CA TYR A 584 8.44 21.55 -9.42
C TYR A 584 7.62 20.87 -8.31
N THR A 585 6.60 21.57 -7.82
CA THR A 585 5.68 21.04 -6.81
C THR A 585 4.85 19.90 -7.38
N ILE A 586 4.72 18.81 -6.62
CA ILE A 586 3.74 17.75 -6.92
C ILE A 586 2.31 18.24 -6.60
N GLU A 587 1.31 17.71 -7.30
CA GLU A 587 -0.09 18.12 -7.12
C GLU A 587 -0.61 17.84 -5.69
N ARG A 588 -0.24 16.68 -5.14
CA ARG A 588 -0.69 16.19 -3.82
C ARG A 588 0.16 15.01 -3.36
N ALA A 589 0.45 14.96 -2.06
CA ALA A 589 1.16 13.84 -1.42
C ALA A 589 0.26 12.62 -1.21
N PHE A 590 -0.98 12.82 -0.75
CA PHE A 590 -1.97 11.76 -0.50
C PHE A 590 -3.26 11.98 -1.28
N THR A 591 -3.86 10.88 -1.74
CA THR A 591 -5.14 10.91 -2.47
C THR A 591 -5.99 9.72 -2.05
N SER A 592 -7.11 9.99 -1.35
CA SER A 592 -8.18 9.00 -1.14
C SER A 592 -9.32 9.24 -2.14
N ARG A 593 -9.79 8.18 -2.82
CA ARG A 593 -10.86 8.23 -3.85
C ARG A 593 -11.73 6.99 -3.79
N GLY A 594 -13.03 7.15 -4.03
CA GLY A 594 -14.02 6.08 -3.98
C GLY A 594 -15.05 6.31 -2.88
N PRO A 595 -16.06 5.42 -2.75
CA PRO A 595 -17.04 5.48 -1.67
C PRO A 595 -16.40 4.95 -0.37
N HIS A 596 -15.83 5.87 0.42
CA HIS A 596 -15.28 5.59 1.76
C HIS A 596 -16.20 6.15 2.83
N ASP A 597 -16.28 5.49 3.98
CA ASP A 597 -16.94 6.04 5.16
C ASP A 597 -16.03 7.07 5.86
N VAL A 598 -14.75 6.73 6.04
CA VAL A 598 -13.73 7.60 6.65
C VAL A 598 -12.50 7.71 5.74
N GLY A 599 -12.07 8.94 5.44
CA GLY A 599 -10.90 9.20 4.59
C GLY A 599 -9.56 9.18 5.32
N MET A 600 -9.55 9.57 6.60
CA MET A 600 -8.40 9.52 7.52
C MET A 600 -8.95 9.32 8.94
N HIS A 601 -8.38 8.38 9.70
CA HIS A 601 -8.80 8.06 11.07
C HIS A 601 -7.58 8.10 11.99
N ALA A 602 -7.69 8.78 13.13
CA ALA A 602 -6.68 8.80 14.18
C ALA A 602 -7.35 8.43 15.51
N GLU A 603 -6.84 7.40 16.19
CA GLU A 603 -7.41 6.86 17.41
C GLU A 603 -6.30 6.65 18.44
N GLY A 604 -6.54 7.04 19.70
CA GLY A 604 -5.56 6.90 20.79
C GLY A 604 -4.32 7.78 20.70
N SER A 605 -4.23 8.71 19.73
CA SER A 605 -3.11 9.63 19.57
C SER A 605 -3.27 10.91 20.41
N THR A 606 -2.17 11.45 20.94
CA THR A 606 -2.17 12.79 21.58
C THR A 606 -2.60 13.89 20.61
N ASN A 607 -2.15 13.82 19.35
CA ASN A 607 -2.51 14.75 18.28
C ASN A 607 -2.97 13.98 17.03
N GLY A 608 -4.17 14.27 16.51
CA GLY A 608 -4.70 13.59 15.31
C GLY A 608 -4.21 14.18 13.98
N VAL A 609 -3.95 15.49 13.94
CA VAL A 609 -3.36 16.21 12.79
C VAL A 609 -2.43 17.29 13.34
N TYR A 610 -1.20 17.34 12.84
CA TYR A 610 -0.21 18.38 13.15
C TYR A 610 0.19 19.08 11.86
N ALA A 611 0.16 20.41 11.86
CA ALA A 611 0.50 21.25 10.72
C ALA A 611 1.46 22.35 11.19
N ASP A 612 2.66 22.38 10.62
CA ASP A 612 3.66 23.42 10.88
C ASP A 612 3.93 24.20 9.60
N ASN A 613 4.02 25.53 9.75
CA ASN A 613 4.25 26.51 8.68
C ASN A 613 3.46 26.27 7.37
N CYS A 614 2.22 25.79 7.48
CA CYS A 614 1.34 25.54 6.34
C CYS A 614 -0.12 25.92 6.66
N THR A 615 -0.92 26.13 5.60
CA THR A 615 -2.35 26.38 5.76
C THR A 615 -3.10 25.06 5.90
N LEU A 616 -3.73 24.83 7.05
CA LEU A 616 -4.69 23.74 7.23
C LEU A 616 -6.06 24.18 6.71
N GLY A 617 -6.50 23.66 5.56
CA GLY A 617 -7.76 24.05 4.93
C GLY A 617 -8.45 22.91 4.19
N TYR A 618 -9.77 23.05 4.01
CA TYR A 618 -10.61 22.08 3.30
C TYR A 618 -11.33 22.74 2.12
N ARG A 619 -11.41 22.02 0.99
CA ARG A 619 -12.16 22.44 -0.20
C ARG A 619 -13.30 21.45 -0.45
N TYR A 620 -14.53 21.88 -0.17
CA TYR A 620 -15.72 21.06 -0.33
C TYR A 620 -16.47 21.38 -1.64
N ARG A 621 -16.91 20.36 -2.38
CA ARG A 621 -17.70 20.49 -3.63
C ARG A 621 -19.01 19.68 -3.62
N GLY A 622 -19.50 19.27 -2.45
CA GLY A 622 -20.70 18.42 -2.29
C GLY A 622 -21.92 19.14 -1.69
N ALA A 623 -22.94 18.36 -1.31
CA ALA A 623 -24.24 18.83 -0.80
C ALA A 623 -24.47 18.60 0.73
N GLY A 624 -23.49 18.04 1.43
CA GLY A 624 -23.51 17.78 2.88
C GLY A 624 -22.66 18.76 3.70
N THR A 625 -22.40 18.40 4.95
CA THR A 625 -21.63 19.21 5.92
C THR A 625 -20.13 19.14 5.62
N PRO A 626 -19.46 20.25 5.25
CA PRO A 626 -18.03 20.24 4.92
C PRO A 626 -17.08 19.91 6.07
N CYS A 627 -17.45 20.23 7.31
CA CYS A 627 -16.65 19.94 8.51
C CYS A 627 -17.59 19.72 9.69
N GLN A 628 -17.38 18.63 10.43
CA GLN A 628 -18.14 18.31 11.63
C GLN A 628 -17.22 17.64 12.65
N PHE A 629 -17.27 18.11 13.90
CA PHE A 629 -16.72 17.41 15.05
C PHE A 629 -17.92 16.89 15.84
N THR A 630 -17.91 15.59 16.14
CA THR A 630 -19.03 14.94 16.82
C THR A 630 -18.60 14.29 18.13
N THR A 631 -19.56 14.10 19.03
CA THR A 631 -19.41 13.20 20.17
C THR A 631 -19.38 11.73 19.69
N SER A 632 -19.12 10.81 20.62
CA SER A 632 -19.30 9.36 20.39
C SER A 632 -20.73 8.97 20.03
N ALA A 633 -21.72 9.79 20.37
CA ALA A 633 -23.13 9.63 19.98
C ALA A 633 -23.47 10.28 18.62
N LEU A 634 -22.46 10.79 17.89
CA LEU A 634 -22.57 11.50 16.62
C LEU A 634 -23.22 12.90 16.71
N ASP A 635 -23.32 13.48 17.91
CA ASP A 635 -23.87 14.82 18.09
C ASP A 635 -22.86 15.90 17.64
N PRO A 636 -23.22 16.86 16.77
CA PRO A 636 -22.32 17.92 16.32
C PRO A 636 -21.97 18.91 17.44
N ILE A 637 -20.69 18.94 17.79
CA ILE A 637 -20.02 19.87 18.70
C ILE A 637 -19.67 21.16 17.96
N PHE A 638 -19.13 20.96 16.76
CA PHE A 638 -18.80 22.01 15.83
C PHE A 638 -19.19 21.52 14.45
N SER A 639 -19.84 22.37 13.67
CA SER A 639 -20.01 22.08 12.25
C SER A 639 -19.99 23.35 11.42
N VAL A 640 -19.46 23.22 10.21
CA VAL A 640 -19.56 24.24 9.17
C VAL A 640 -20.60 23.74 8.19
N SER A 641 -21.66 24.52 7.95
CA SER A 641 -22.66 24.18 6.94
C SER A 641 -22.14 24.43 5.52
N GLN A 642 -22.85 23.93 4.50
CA GLN A 642 -22.53 24.22 3.10
C GLN A 642 -22.52 25.73 2.79
N SER A 643 -23.26 26.54 3.55
CA SER A 643 -23.31 28.00 3.40
C SER A 643 -22.21 28.75 4.17
N GLY A 644 -21.31 28.03 4.86
CA GLY A 644 -20.24 28.62 5.66
C GLY A 644 -20.69 29.11 7.04
N SER A 645 -21.90 28.76 7.48
CA SER A 645 -22.38 29.07 8.83
C SER A 645 -21.73 28.11 9.81
N MET A 646 -21.21 28.65 10.91
CA MET A 646 -20.58 27.87 11.96
C MET A 646 -21.58 27.62 13.08
N LEU A 647 -21.77 26.35 13.43
CA LEU A 647 -22.40 25.95 14.68
C LEU A 647 -21.28 25.64 15.66
N MET A 648 -21.27 26.33 16.79
CA MET A 648 -20.43 26.02 17.94
C MET A 648 -21.37 25.76 19.10
N SER A 649 -21.56 24.50 19.48
CA SER A 649 -22.31 24.16 20.69
C SER A 649 -21.34 24.08 21.86
N SER A 650 -21.67 24.77 22.96
CA SER A 650 -21.05 24.48 24.26
C SER A 650 -21.65 23.17 24.74
N MET A 651 -20.95 22.07 24.53
CA MET A 651 -21.42 20.76 24.98
C MET A 651 -21.51 20.66 26.50
N GLY A 652 -22.55 19.97 26.95
CA GLY A 652 -22.41 19.01 28.04
C GLY A 652 -22.31 19.58 29.44
N ASN A 653 -23.29 20.37 29.89
CA ASN A 653 -23.72 20.35 31.29
C ASN A 653 -25.08 21.03 31.43
N THR A 654 -25.85 20.61 32.43
CA THR A 654 -27.22 21.03 32.75
C THR A 654 -27.40 22.49 33.17
N ASP A 655 -26.39 23.35 33.07
CA ASP A 655 -26.49 24.76 33.48
C ASP A 655 -25.60 25.67 32.61
N ALA A 656 -26.17 26.83 32.23
CA ALA A 656 -25.54 28.06 31.69
C ALA A 656 -25.40 28.25 30.15
N THR A 657 -26.38 29.01 29.62
CA THR A 657 -26.23 30.18 28.71
C THR A 657 -25.22 30.13 27.56
N SER A 658 -25.69 29.89 26.33
CA SER A 658 -24.95 30.20 25.10
C SER A 658 -25.25 31.62 24.58
N VAL A 659 -24.18 32.33 24.20
CA VAL A 659 -24.11 33.78 23.91
C VAL A 659 -23.51 33.99 22.50
N PHE A 660 -24.37 34.28 21.48
CA PHE A 660 -24.14 34.84 20.11
C PHE A 660 -23.10 34.16 19.14
N HIS A 661 -23.01 34.27 17.79
CA HIS A 661 -23.22 35.35 16.79
C HIS A 661 -23.40 34.83 15.33
N GLU A 662 -24.02 35.69 14.48
CA GLU A 662 -24.13 35.72 12.99
C GLU A 662 -25.23 34.93 12.24
N ALA A 663 -26.17 35.68 11.63
CA ALA A 663 -26.99 35.23 10.50
C ALA A 663 -27.04 36.34 9.43
N ARG A 664 -26.09 36.35 8.50
CA ARG A 664 -26.34 36.97 7.19
C ARG A 664 -27.21 36.01 6.39
N ARG A 665 -28.52 36.25 6.32
CA ARG A 665 -29.39 35.51 5.40
C ARG A 665 -29.14 36.00 3.97
N ARG A 666 -28.11 35.47 3.29
CA ARG A 666 -28.05 35.53 1.82
C ARG A 666 -28.95 34.43 1.27
N ARG A 667 -30.11 34.81 0.74
CA ARG A 667 -30.77 33.97 -0.28
C ARG A 667 -29.84 33.93 -1.51
N ALA A 668 -29.94 32.90 -2.34
CA ALA A 668 -29.07 32.70 -3.51
C ALA A 668 -29.11 33.82 -4.58
N SER A 669 -29.86 34.90 -4.35
CA SER A 669 -29.82 36.16 -5.11
C SER A 669 -29.54 37.33 -4.14
N ASN A 670 -28.69 38.26 -4.56
CA ASN A 670 -28.02 39.30 -3.76
C ASN A 670 -28.92 40.37 -3.07
N THR A 671 -30.19 40.11 -2.73
CA THR A 671 -31.05 41.15 -2.14
C THR A 671 -32.08 40.59 -1.15
N ALA A 672 -32.10 41.08 0.09
CA ALA A 672 -33.26 40.96 0.99
C ALA A 672 -34.39 41.82 0.40
N THR A 673 -35.33 41.20 -0.32
CA THR A 673 -36.09 41.91 -1.36
C THR A 673 -37.54 42.23 -1.00
N VAL A 674 -38.05 41.81 0.16
CA VAL A 674 -39.46 42.04 0.50
C VAL A 674 -39.64 42.68 1.88
N ALA A 675 -40.66 43.54 1.98
CA ALA A 675 -41.05 44.14 3.25
C ALA A 675 -41.45 43.05 4.27
N LEU A 676 -41.18 43.31 5.55
CA LEU A 676 -41.39 42.45 6.73
C LEU A 676 -40.39 41.30 6.90
N ASP A 677 -39.30 41.27 6.14
CA ASP A 677 -38.22 40.32 6.38
C ASP A 677 -37.53 40.56 7.73
N ARG A 678 -37.40 39.51 8.54
CA ARG A 678 -36.59 39.52 9.78
C ARG A 678 -35.12 39.39 9.42
N VAL A 679 -34.35 40.45 9.69
CA VAL A 679 -32.93 40.59 9.35
C VAL A 679 -32.04 40.10 10.49
N TYR A 680 -32.48 40.30 11.73
CA TYR A 680 -31.78 39.86 12.93
C TYR A 680 -32.78 39.45 14.00
N THR A 681 -32.43 38.44 14.79
CA THR A 681 -33.19 38.06 15.98
C THR A 681 -32.23 37.53 17.04
N ASN A 682 -32.25 38.11 18.23
CA ASN A 682 -31.66 37.54 19.43
C ASN A 682 -32.79 37.09 20.37
N ARG A 683 -32.63 35.92 21.00
CA ARG A 683 -33.61 35.35 21.92
C ARG A 683 -32.91 34.92 23.19
N ALA A 684 -33.53 35.22 24.33
CA ALA A 684 -33.15 34.72 25.63
C ALA A 684 -34.20 33.70 26.08
N TYR A 685 -33.73 32.52 26.47
CA TYR A 685 -34.57 31.43 26.98
C TYR A 685 -34.34 31.26 28.48
N GLY A 686 -35.40 30.90 29.19
CA GLY A 686 -35.34 30.40 30.57
C GLY A 686 -35.66 28.92 30.61
N TYR A 687 -35.09 28.18 31.56
CA TYR A 687 -35.33 26.76 31.76
C TYR A 687 -36.01 26.54 33.11
N ASP A 688 -37.09 25.76 33.14
CA ASP A 688 -37.88 25.50 34.35
C ASP A 688 -37.61 24.13 35.00
N GLY A 689 -36.61 23.39 34.49
CA GLY A 689 -36.32 22.02 34.93
C GLY A 689 -36.95 20.93 34.05
N ALA A 690 -37.92 21.26 33.18
CA ALA A 690 -38.59 20.31 32.27
C ALA A 690 -38.63 20.78 30.81
N SER A 691 -38.63 22.08 30.54
CA SER A 691 -38.69 22.64 29.18
C SER A 691 -38.03 24.02 29.10
N GLU A 692 -37.52 24.36 27.91
CA GLU A 692 -37.03 25.71 27.60
C GLU A 692 -38.20 26.61 27.14
N TYR A 693 -38.29 27.80 27.72
CA TYR A 693 -39.29 28.80 27.36
C TYR A 693 -38.62 30.10 26.89
N LEU A 694 -39.15 30.69 25.82
CA LEU A 694 -38.68 31.98 25.32
C LEU A 694 -39.07 33.09 26.32
N GLY A 695 -38.09 33.72 26.96
CA GLY A 695 -38.30 34.81 27.92
C GLY A 695 -38.27 36.20 27.29
N ALA A 696 -37.29 36.48 26.42
CA ALA A 696 -37.16 37.79 25.77
C ALA A 696 -36.55 37.68 24.37
N GLN A 697 -36.78 38.71 23.54
CA GLN A 697 -36.16 38.79 22.22
C GLN A 697 -35.97 40.22 21.72
N VAL A 698 -34.98 40.36 20.85
CA VAL A 698 -34.69 41.58 20.10
C VAL A 698 -34.70 41.24 18.61
N ILE A 699 -35.48 41.96 17.81
CA ILE A 699 -35.68 41.67 16.38
C ILE A 699 -35.41 42.92 15.55
N VAL A 700 -34.61 42.79 14.49
CA VAL A 700 -34.50 43.80 13.44
C VAL A 700 -35.32 43.36 12.24
N ILE A 701 -36.24 44.20 11.79
CA ILE A 701 -37.14 43.91 10.67
C ILE A 701 -36.95 44.96 9.58
N GLN A 702 -36.80 44.52 8.33
CA GLN A 702 -36.89 45.38 7.17
C GLN A 702 -38.37 45.69 6.90
N ARG A 703 -38.80 46.93 7.13
CA ARG A 703 -40.20 47.35 7.00
C ARG A 703 -40.59 47.77 5.58
N SER A 704 -39.61 48.05 4.71
CA SER A 704 -39.85 48.39 3.30
C SER A 704 -38.91 47.64 2.36
N ALA A 705 -39.28 47.50 1.08
CA ALA A 705 -38.33 47.08 0.06
C ALA A 705 -37.17 48.09 -0.07
N PHE A 706 -36.01 47.64 -0.56
CA PHE A 706 -34.93 48.54 -0.93
C PHE A 706 -35.30 49.33 -2.19
N SER A 707 -35.15 50.65 -2.14
CA SER A 707 -35.24 51.56 -3.28
C SER A 707 -34.04 52.50 -3.25
N SER A 708 -33.25 52.55 -4.33
CA SER A 708 -32.02 53.36 -4.42
C SER A 708 -31.06 53.17 -3.22
N ASN A 709 -30.84 51.92 -2.81
CA ASN A 709 -30.05 51.53 -1.63
C ASN A 709 -30.59 52.01 -0.27
N LEU A 710 -31.83 52.49 -0.19
CA LEU A 710 -32.49 52.89 1.05
C LEU A 710 -33.62 51.91 1.37
N ALA A 711 -33.70 51.48 2.62
CA ALA A 711 -34.83 50.72 3.16
C ALA A 711 -35.08 51.14 4.62
N ARG A 712 -36.33 51.07 5.05
CA ARG A 712 -36.71 51.30 6.44
C ARG A 712 -36.47 50.04 7.25
N PHE A 713 -35.81 50.20 8.39
CA PHE A 713 -35.63 49.14 9.39
C PHE A 713 -36.29 49.55 10.70
N SER A 714 -36.83 48.57 11.43
CA SER A 714 -37.27 48.74 12.80
C SER A 714 -36.43 47.90 13.76
N TYR A 715 -36.36 48.37 15.00
CA TYR A 715 -35.78 47.63 16.12
C TYR A 715 -36.89 47.32 17.11
N ASP A 716 -37.23 46.04 17.27
CA ASP A 716 -38.34 45.59 18.10
C ASP A 716 -37.77 44.86 19.33
N ILE A 717 -38.12 45.30 20.53
CA ILE A 717 -37.68 44.73 21.81
C ILE A 717 -38.89 44.16 22.51
N GLN A 718 -38.84 42.88 22.89
CA GLN A 718 -39.97 42.16 23.48
C GLN A 718 -39.52 41.32 24.68
N ALA A 719 -40.38 41.23 25.68
CA ALA A 719 -40.25 40.33 26.82
C ALA A 719 -41.59 39.64 27.10
N LYS A 720 -41.56 38.48 27.76
CA LYS A 720 -42.75 37.82 28.29
C LYS A 720 -43.16 38.41 29.63
N ALA A 721 -44.45 38.69 29.80
CA ALA A 721 -45.06 38.94 31.09
C ALA A 721 -45.39 37.61 31.80
N ASN A 722 -45.73 37.68 33.10
CA ASN A 722 -46.03 36.51 33.93
C ASN A 722 -47.23 35.69 33.43
N ASP A 723 -48.11 36.28 32.62
CA ASP A 723 -49.26 35.62 31.99
C ASP A 723 -48.92 34.98 30.62
N GLY A 724 -47.65 35.01 30.21
CA GLY A 724 -47.17 34.48 28.92
C GLY A 724 -47.39 35.40 27.73
N THR A 725 -48.03 36.56 27.91
CA THR A 725 -48.19 37.56 26.85
C THR A 725 -46.86 38.25 26.53
N SER A 726 -46.70 38.71 25.29
CA SER A 726 -45.49 39.44 24.86
C SER A 726 -45.74 40.94 24.96
N VAL A 727 -44.93 41.61 25.77
CA VAL A 727 -44.92 43.07 25.91
C VAL A 727 -43.66 43.60 25.23
N GLY A 728 -43.78 44.70 24.48
CA GLY A 728 -42.60 45.23 23.80
C GLY A 728 -42.78 46.57 23.12
N VAL A 729 -41.65 47.20 22.83
CA VAL A 729 -41.54 48.51 22.18
C VAL A 729 -40.82 48.38 20.85
N THR A 730 -41.06 49.33 19.96
CA THR A 730 -40.38 49.41 18.68
C THR A 730 -39.88 50.81 18.38
N VAL A 731 -38.65 50.87 17.87
CA VAL A 731 -38.12 52.06 17.21
C VAL A 731 -38.40 51.89 15.73
N ASN A 732 -39.12 52.86 15.16
CA ASN A 732 -39.39 52.96 13.73
C ASN A 732 -40.20 51.77 13.17
N GLY A 733 -41.01 51.08 13.98
CA GLY A 733 -41.84 49.93 13.58
C GLY A 733 -43.35 50.23 13.45
N SER A 734 -43.97 50.85 14.46
CA SER A 734 -45.40 51.22 14.44
C SER A 734 -45.70 52.46 13.58
N GLY A 735 -44.67 53.26 13.27
CA GLY A 735 -44.70 54.40 12.37
C GLY A 735 -43.28 54.83 11.98
N ASP A 736 -43.16 55.71 10.99
CA ASP A 736 -41.87 56.29 10.62
C ASP A 736 -41.41 57.26 11.73
N LYS A 737 -40.13 57.17 12.11
CA LYS A 737 -39.49 58.04 13.13
C LYS A 737 -40.20 58.01 14.49
N SER A 738 -40.82 56.88 14.86
CA SER A 738 -41.54 56.73 16.13
C SER A 738 -40.82 55.84 17.14
N PHE A 739 -40.89 56.17 18.42
CA PHE A 739 -40.74 55.19 19.52
C PHE A 739 -42.13 54.88 20.04
N ALA A 740 -42.57 53.63 19.94
CA ALA A 740 -43.97 53.26 20.17
C ALA A 740 -44.09 51.87 20.81
N PRO A 741 -45.20 51.59 21.51
CA PRO A 741 -45.53 50.21 21.87
C PRO A 741 -45.78 49.39 20.60
N LEU A 742 -45.49 48.09 20.66
CA LEU A 742 -45.82 47.14 19.58
C LEU A 742 -47.32 46.88 19.46
N ALA A 743 -48.05 46.96 20.58
CA ALA A 743 -49.51 46.83 20.63
C ALA A 743 -50.15 48.08 21.25
N ASP A 744 -51.23 48.57 20.62
CA ASP A 744 -51.92 49.78 21.06
C ASP A 744 -52.56 49.64 22.46
N ASN A 745 -52.49 50.69 23.28
CA ASN A 745 -53.06 50.75 24.63
C ASN A 745 -52.66 49.59 25.59
N THR A 746 -51.42 49.08 25.50
CA THR A 746 -50.95 47.94 26.32
C THR A 746 -49.79 48.23 27.27
N ILE A 747 -49.12 49.38 27.15
CA ILE A 747 -47.90 49.69 27.92
C ILE A 747 -48.01 51.11 28.50
N SER A 748 -47.67 51.26 29.78
CA SER A 748 -47.56 52.55 30.48
C SER A 748 -46.14 53.11 30.38
N PHE A 749 -45.99 54.44 30.37
CA PHE A 749 -44.68 55.10 30.44
C PHE A 749 -44.32 55.45 31.89
N GLY A 750 -43.71 54.48 32.57
CA GLY A 750 -43.43 54.51 34.01
C GLY A 750 -44.52 53.84 34.86
N THR A 751 -44.27 53.75 36.16
CA THR A 751 -45.20 53.18 37.17
C THR A 751 -45.27 54.09 38.41
N SER A 752 -46.17 53.80 39.36
CA SER A 752 -46.31 54.56 40.62
C SER A 752 -45.01 54.62 41.43
N SER A 753 -44.23 53.54 41.42
CA SER A 753 -42.96 53.41 42.15
C SER A 753 -41.72 53.65 41.26
N SER A 754 -41.87 53.67 39.93
CA SER A 754 -40.81 53.99 38.96
C SER A 754 -41.27 55.12 38.03
N ARG A 755 -41.35 56.32 38.60
CA ARG A 755 -41.88 57.52 37.94
C ARG A 755 -40.83 58.18 37.06
N ILE A 756 -41.24 58.61 35.86
CA ILE A 756 -40.39 59.40 34.97
C ILE A 756 -40.30 60.83 35.49
N THR A 757 -39.08 61.38 35.58
CA THR A 757 -38.84 62.71 36.17
C THR A 757 -39.41 63.86 35.33
N GLN A 758 -39.26 63.80 34.00
CA GLN A 758 -39.69 64.86 33.08
C GLN A 758 -39.82 64.36 31.64
N LEU A 759 -40.66 65.03 30.84
CA LEU A 759 -40.81 64.82 29.40
C LEU A 759 -40.45 66.12 28.64
N PHE A 760 -39.36 66.10 27.88
CA PHE A 760 -38.99 67.20 26.98
C PHE A 760 -39.54 66.95 25.57
N ALA A 761 -40.50 67.77 25.13
CA ALA A 761 -41.12 67.67 23.80
C ALA A 761 -41.35 69.05 23.18
N VAL A 762 -41.33 69.15 21.85
CA VAL A 762 -41.59 70.41 21.11
C VAL A 762 -43.06 70.83 21.21
N THR A 763 -43.98 69.87 21.16
CA THR A 763 -45.42 70.07 21.37
C THR A 763 -45.90 69.24 22.55
N THR A 764 -47.01 69.64 23.17
CA THR A 764 -47.61 68.93 24.31
C THR A 764 -48.14 67.54 23.93
N THR A 765 -48.46 66.73 24.95
CA THR A 765 -49.01 65.37 24.77
C THR A 765 -50.38 65.40 24.08
N ILE A 766 -50.62 64.42 23.20
CA ILE A 766 -51.91 64.21 22.54
C ILE A 766 -52.68 63.14 23.31
N SER A 767 -53.89 63.46 23.78
CA SER A 767 -54.84 62.50 24.36
C SER A 767 -56.02 62.30 23.42
N THR A 768 -56.25 61.08 22.94
CA THR A 768 -57.34 60.77 22.01
C THR A 768 -58.69 61.15 22.63
N SER A 769 -59.43 62.04 21.95
CA SER A 769 -60.76 62.50 22.39
C SER A 769 -61.82 62.39 21.31
N ASP A 770 -61.78 61.29 20.56
CA ASP A 770 -62.83 60.93 19.60
C ASP A 770 -64.14 60.61 20.34
N GLU A 771 -65.22 61.31 19.98
CA GLU A 771 -66.55 61.17 20.57
C GLU A 771 -67.15 59.78 20.33
N LYS A 772 -66.76 59.10 19.24
CA LYS A 772 -67.24 57.74 18.93
C LYS A 772 -66.82 56.69 19.95
N LEU A 773 -65.77 56.97 20.73
CA LEU A 773 -65.21 56.07 21.74
C LEU A 773 -65.68 56.40 23.15
N LYS A 774 -66.58 57.39 23.32
CA LYS A 774 -66.98 57.93 24.63
C LYS A 774 -68.49 57.92 24.80
N THR A 775 -68.95 57.82 26.05
CA THR A 775 -70.36 58.07 26.38
C THR A 775 -70.72 59.54 26.11
N PRO A 776 -72.01 59.85 25.87
CA PRO A 776 -72.46 61.24 25.75
C PRO A 776 -71.98 62.10 26.92
N PHE A 777 -71.46 63.29 26.62
CA PHE A 777 -71.00 64.23 27.65
C PHE A 777 -72.19 64.77 28.46
N ARG A 778 -72.05 64.79 29.79
CA ARG A 778 -73.02 65.40 30.71
C ARG A 778 -72.44 66.64 31.38
N SER A 779 -73.31 67.53 31.85
CA SER A 779 -72.92 68.63 32.73
C SER A 779 -72.51 68.12 34.11
N PHE A 780 -71.72 68.92 34.83
CA PHE A 780 -71.47 68.72 36.25
C PHE A 780 -72.76 68.98 37.05
N SER A 781 -72.98 68.21 38.10
CA SER A 781 -74.03 68.49 39.09
C SER A 781 -73.65 69.69 39.96
N ASP A 782 -74.61 70.24 40.69
CA ASP A 782 -74.34 71.38 41.58
C ASP A 782 -73.30 71.02 42.64
N ILE A 783 -73.39 69.82 43.22
CA ILE A 783 -72.46 69.35 44.25
C ILE A 783 -71.06 69.07 43.68
N GLU A 784 -70.96 68.57 42.45
CA GLU A 784 -69.68 68.43 41.72
C GLU A 784 -69.07 69.81 41.45
N THR A 785 -69.89 70.78 41.06
CA THR A 785 -69.48 72.15 40.79
C THR A 785 -68.91 72.80 42.06
N GLU A 786 -69.58 72.65 43.20
CA GLU A 786 -69.11 73.13 44.50
C GLU A 786 -67.79 72.49 44.93
N ALA A 787 -67.65 71.17 44.76
CA ALA A 787 -66.43 70.44 45.08
C ALA A 787 -65.25 70.90 44.20
N ILE A 788 -65.47 71.06 42.90
CA ILE A 788 -64.46 71.54 41.94
C ILE A 788 -63.98 72.95 42.29
N ILE A 789 -64.90 73.86 42.67
CA ILE A 789 -64.54 75.23 43.10
C ILE A 789 -63.66 75.18 44.35
N ALA A 790 -64.02 74.36 45.33
CA ALA A 790 -63.25 74.21 46.56
C ALA A 790 -61.85 73.65 46.30
N CYS A 791 -61.71 72.65 45.41
CA CYS A 791 -60.41 72.17 44.96
C CYS A 791 -59.55 73.28 44.34
N GLY A 792 -60.15 74.14 43.50
CA GLY A 792 -59.46 75.27 42.88
C GLY A 792 -58.93 76.30 43.87
N ALA A 793 -59.55 76.44 45.05
CA ALA A 793 -59.06 77.33 46.11
C ALA A 793 -57.76 76.85 46.76
N HIS A 794 -57.36 75.59 46.55
CA HIS A 794 -56.11 75.01 47.06
C HIS A 794 -54.95 75.07 46.06
N ILE A 795 -55.14 75.70 44.89
CA ILE A 795 -54.05 75.91 43.93
C ILE A 795 -53.05 76.91 44.55
N ASP A 796 -51.82 76.47 44.79
CA ASP A 796 -50.78 77.27 45.47
C ASP A 796 -49.37 76.87 44.99
N ILE A 797 -48.36 77.57 45.50
CA ILE A 797 -46.94 77.31 45.23
C ILE A 797 -46.37 76.32 46.25
N TYR A 798 -45.58 75.34 45.78
CA TYR A 798 -44.87 74.38 46.62
C TYR A 798 -43.42 74.19 46.16
N GLN A 799 -42.60 73.58 47.02
CA GLN A 799 -41.26 73.08 46.69
C GLN A 799 -41.17 71.62 47.09
N TRP A 800 -40.40 70.81 46.37
CA TRP A 800 -40.13 69.43 46.79
C TRP A 800 -39.24 69.42 48.03
N LEU A 801 -39.66 68.70 49.07
CA LEU A 801 -38.91 68.64 50.33
C LEU A 801 -37.47 68.14 50.13
N SER A 802 -37.27 67.16 49.26
CA SER A 802 -35.94 66.66 48.92
C SER A 802 -35.06 67.71 48.25
N ASP A 803 -35.62 68.55 47.38
CA ASP A 803 -34.87 69.64 46.73
C ASP A 803 -34.54 70.75 47.73
N VAL A 804 -35.43 71.02 48.68
CA VAL A 804 -35.18 72.00 49.77
C VAL A 804 -34.05 71.51 50.68
N GLU A 805 -34.04 70.22 51.02
CA GLU A 805 -32.97 69.61 51.81
C GLU A 805 -31.63 69.63 51.07
N GLU A 806 -31.61 69.30 49.77
CA GLU A 806 -30.39 69.23 48.96
C GLU A 806 -29.83 70.63 48.62
N LYS A 807 -30.69 71.56 48.22
CA LYS A 807 -30.27 72.85 47.62
C LYS A 807 -30.45 74.03 48.58
N GLY A 808 -31.23 73.86 49.65
CA GLY A 808 -31.72 74.93 50.52
C GLY A 808 -32.98 75.60 49.95
N ALA A 809 -33.85 76.08 50.84
CA ALA A 809 -35.15 76.67 50.48
C ALA A 809 -35.06 77.81 49.45
N GLU A 810 -34.00 78.63 49.53
CA GLU A 810 -33.76 79.75 48.61
C GLU A 810 -33.37 79.33 47.18
N ARG A 811 -32.85 78.10 46.99
CA ARG A 811 -32.36 77.62 45.68
C ARG A 811 -33.25 76.53 45.06
N ALA A 812 -34.07 75.86 45.86
CA ALA A 812 -35.07 74.92 45.35
C ALA A 812 -36.13 75.69 44.52
N ARG A 813 -36.54 75.12 43.39
CA ARG A 813 -37.47 75.81 42.47
C ARG A 813 -38.88 75.86 43.06
N LEU A 814 -39.58 76.96 42.83
CA LEU A 814 -41.01 77.10 43.13
C LEU A 814 -41.84 76.43 42.03
N HIS A 815 -42.73 75.52 42.41
CA HIS A 815 -43.67 74.83 41.53
C HIS A 815 -45.09 75.30 41.85
N ALA A 816 -45.95 75.46 40.85
CA ALA A 816 -47.38 75.66 41.06
C ALA A 816 -48.11 74.33 40.95
N GLY A 817 -49.06 74.06 41.83
CA GLY A 817 -49.84 72.82 41.79
C GLY A 817 -50.98 72.82 42.80
N VAL A 818 -51.63 71.67 42.96
CA VAL A 818 -52.73 71.50 43.91
C VAL A 818 -52.57 70.19 44.68
N PRO A 819 -52.74 70.19 46.01
CA PRO A 819 -52.56 68.99 46.83
C PRO A 819 -53.70 67.98 46.60
N ALA A 820 -53.35 66.80 46.10
CA ALA A 820 -54.29 65.73 45.77
C ALA A 820 -55.16 65.33 46.98
N GLN A 821 -54.56 65.13 48.16
CA GLN A 821 -55.29 64.69 49.36
C GLN A 821 -56.31 65.72 49.86
N ARG A 822 -56.03 67.03 49.75
CA ARG A 822 -57.01 68.06 50.14
C ARG A 822 -58.19 68.04 49.18
N CYS A 823 -57.94 67.90 47.88
CA CYS A 823 -59.01 67.83 46.89
C CYS A 823 -59.89 66.58 47.07
N VAL A 824 -59.31 65.44 47.46
CA VAL A 824 -60.05 64.23 47.86
C VAL A 824 -60.98 64.55 49.03
N ALA A 825 -60.47 65.22 50.08
CA ALA A 825 -61.29 65.61 51.24
C ALA A 825 -62.42 66.60 50.88
N GLU A 826 -62.22 67.51 49.91
CA GLU A 826 -63.27 68.41 49.42
C GLU A 826 -64.41 67.64 48.72
N PHE A 827 -64.10 66.57 47.99
CA PHE A 827 -65.12 65.72 47.37
C PHE A 827 -65.85 64.88 48.44
N GLU A 828 -65.13 64.24 49.35
CA GLU A 828 -65.70 63.39 50.41
C GLU A 828 -66.60 64.18 51.37
N SER A 829 -66.18 65.38 51.78
CA SER A 829 -66.99 66.27 52.65
C SER A 829 -68.31 66.72 52.01
N ARG A 830 -68.40 66.64 50.67
CA ARG A 830 -69.62 66.93 49.89
C ARG A 830 -70.34 65.65 49.45
N GLY A 831 -70.02 64.50 50.03
CA GLY A 831 -70.68 63.23 49.74
C GLY A 831 -70.39 62.67 48.34
N LEU A 832 -69.35 63.17 47.66
CA LEU A 832 -68.89 62.61 46.39
C LEU A 832 -67.81 61.57 46.65
N ASP A 833 -67.86 60.48 45.88
CA ASP A 833 -66.77 59.50 45.87
C ASP A 833 -65.65 60.00 44.91
N PRO A 834 -64.50 60.45 45.43
CA PRO A 834 -63.40 60.94 44.59
C PRO A 834 -62.87 59.85 43.65
N TRP A 835 -62.95 58.58 44.02
CA TRP A 835 -62.37 57.48 43.23
C TRP A 835 -63.18 57.15 41.97
N ARG A 836 -64.38 57.74 41.81
CA ARG A 836 -65.16 57.70 40.57
C ARG A 836 -64.65 58.67 39.49
N TYR A 837 -63.76 59.59 39.85
CA TYR A 837 -63.21 60.58 38.93
C TYR A 837 -61.75 60.25 38.62
N ALA A 838 -61.47 60.01 37.34
CA ALA A 838 -60.16 59.58 36.88
C ALA A 838 -59.02 60.59 37.13
N TRP A 839 -59.34 61.83 37.51
CA TRP A 839 -58.34 62.82 37.91
C TRP A 839 -57.76 62.60 39.30
N PHE A 840 -58.44 61.84 40.17
CA PHE A 840 -57.88 61.36 41.42
C PHE A 840 -57.25 59.98 41.20
N CYS A 841 -55.95 59.86 41.44
CA CYS A 841 -55.23 58.60 41.37
C CYS A 841 -54.68 58.26 42.75
N ARG A 842 -54.85 57.01 43.16
CA ARG A 842 -54.12 56.44 44.29
C ARG A 842 -53.58 55.09 43.85
N ASP A 843 -52.29 54.91 44.04
CA ASP A 843 -51.61 53.66 43.77
C ASP A 843 -50.89 53.25 45.05
N LYS A 844 -50.93 51.96 45.39
CA LYS A 844 -50.16 51.49 46.54
C LYS A 844 -48.67 51.65 46.24
N LYS A 845 -47.93 52.06 47.26
CA LYS A 845 -46.48 52.16 47.19
C LYS A 845 -45.90 50.75 47.22
N ILE A 846 -44.94 50.49 46.35
CA ILE A 846 -44.18 49.23 46.38
C ILE A 846 -42.99 49.45 47.31
N VAL A 847 -42.91 48.63 48.36
CA VAL A 847 -41.78 48.64 49.30
C VAL A 847 -41.00 47.34 49.17
N LYS A 848 -39.69 47.42 49.34
CA LYS A 848 -38.83 46.25 49.45
C LYS A 848 -38.90 45.74 50.88
N VAL A 849 -39.46 44.55 51.07
CA VAL A 849 -39.53 43.88 52.36
C VAL A 849 -38.43 42.83 52.41
N LYS A 850 -37.66 42.82 53.50
CA LYS A 850 -36.72 41.74 53.77
C LYS A 850 -37.50 40.55 54.34
N GLU A 851 -37.64 39.51 53.55
CA GLU A 851 -38.25 38.27 53.97
C GLU A 851 -37.16 37.30 54.40
N VAL A 852 -37.34 36.72 55.60
CA VAL A 852 -36.44 35.68 56.12
C VAL A 852 -37.02 34.34 55.72
N ILE A 853 -36.39 33.71 54.74
CA ILE A 853 -36.78 32.39 54.26
C ILE A 853 -35.93 31.37 55.03
N LYS A 854 -36.57 30.35 55.60
CA LYS A 854 -35.85 29.19 56.16
C LYS A 854 -35.41 28.31 55.00
N ASP A 855 -34.10 28.30 54.77
CA ASP A 855 -33.47 27.51 53.73
C ASP A 855 -32.48 26.52 54.36
N LYS A 856 -32.16 25.44 53.65
CA LYS A 856 -31.23 24.43 54.13
C LYS A 856 -29.89 24.62 53.44
N ARG A 857 -28.83 24.89 54.21
CA ARG A 857 -27.45 24.88 53.68
C ARG A 857 -26.67 23.70 54.21
N GLN A 858 -25.72 23.22 53.40
CA GLN A 858 -24.83 22.14 53.80
C GLN A 858 -23.93 22.63 54.93
N VAL A 859 -23.90 21.88 56.04
CA VAL A 859 -22.96 22.12 57.13
C VAL A 859 -21.58 21.76 56.62
N VAL A 860 -20.62 22.67 56.77
CA VAL A 860 -19.23 22.46 56.39
C VAL A 860 -18.35 22.42 57.65
N ASP A 861 -17.40 21.50 57.67
CA ASP A 861 -16.30 21.47 58.64
C ASP A 861 -15.08 22.15 58.02
N PHE A 862 -14.33 22.91 58.81
CA PHE A 862 -13.12 23.58 58.36
C PHE A 862 -11.91 22.71 58.65
N VAL A 863 -11.16 22.37 57.60
CA VAL A 863 -9.89 21.65 57.73
C VAL A 863 -8.77 22.53 57.20
N ASP A 864 -7.71 22.68 57.97
CA ASP A 864 -6.53 23.43 57.54
C ASP A 864 -5.86 22.69 56.38
N GLN A 865 -5.81 23.32 55.21
CA GLN A 865 -5.21 22.78 53.99
C GLN A 865 -4.11 23.73 53.50
N GLU A 866 -2.96 23.20 53.11
CA GLU A 866 -1.86 24.02 52.62
C GLU A 866 -2.06 24.36 51.14
N GLU A 867 -2.31 25.64 50.84
CA GLU A 867 -2.34 26.15 49.48
C GLU A 867 -0.96 26.73 49.14
N LYS A 868 -0.39 26.28 48.01
CA LYS A 868 0.93 26.71 47.53
C LYS A 868 0.75 27.52 46.26
N SER A 869 1.04 28.81 46.31
CA SER A 869 1.01 29.70 45.15
C SER A 869 2.39 30.34 44.94
N ILE A 870 2.75 30.60 43.69
CA ILE A 870 3.99 31.31 43.37
C ILE A 870 3.63 32.79 43.18
N GLU A 871 4.06 33.62 44.11
CA GLU A 871 3.85 35.08 44.08
C GLU A 871 5.17 35.78 43.76
N PHE A 872 5.12 36.86 42.98
CA PHE A 872 6.31 37.67 42.72
C PHE A 872 6.47 38.74 43.81
N ILE A 873 7.37 38.48 44.75
CA ILE A 873 7.73 39.43 45.81
C ILE A 873 9.03 40.11 45.38
N ASP A 874 9.02 41.44 45.31
CA ASP A 874 10.14 42.27 44.83
C ASP A 874 10.69 41.86 43.45
N GLY A 875 9.81 41.34 42.58
CA GLY A 875 10.15 40.94 41.21
C GLY A 875 10.71 39.52 41.05
N VAL A 876 10.76 38.71 42.12
CA VAL A 876 11.21 37.31 42.08
C VAL A 876 10.05 36.35 42.38
N PRO A 877 9.77 35.35 41.52
CA PRO A 877 8.72 34.37 41.78
C PRO A 877 9.11 33.50 42.97
N THR A 878 8.36 33.63 44.07
CA THR A 878 8.59 32.97 45.35
C THR A 878 7.41 32.06 45.66
N LEU A 879 7.66 30.79 45.96
CA LEU A 879 6.62 29.85 46.37
C LEU A 879 6.19 30.17 47.81
N VAL A 880 4.98 30.67 47.96
CA VAL A 880 4.35 30.97 49.24
C VAL A 880 3.38 29.83 49.56
N VAL A 881 3.64 29.14 50.68
CA VAL A 881 2.71 28.16 51.25
C VAL A 881 1.91 28.86 52.35
N ARG A 882 0.60 28.94 52.18
CA ARG A 882 -0.30 29.47 53.21
C ARG A 882 -1.21 28.34 53.67
N ALA A 883 -1.39 28.21 54.99
CA ALA A 883 -2.44 27.38 55.55
C ALA A 883 -3.77 28.11 55.33
N VAL A 884 -4.62 27.54 54.49
CA VAL A 884 -5.95 28.06 54.17
C VAL A 884 -6.95 27.07 54.72
N LYS A 885 -7.94 27.56 55.49
CA LYS A 885 -9.04 26.72 55.96
C LYS A 885 -9.91 26.34 54.76
N ALA A 886 -9.84 25.08 54.35
CA ALA A 886 -10.72 24.53 53.33
C ALA A 886 -12.02 24.07 53.99
N GLU A 887 -13.14 24.48 53.42
CA GLU A 887 -14.48 24.02 53.81
C GLU A 887 -14.75 22.67 53.16
N ILE A 888 -14.84 21.61 53.98
CA ILE A 888 -15.30 20.30 53.51
C ILE A 888 -16.72 20.05 53.99
N PRO A 889 -17.60 19.48 53.16
CA PRO A 889 -18.97 19.19 53.56
C PRO A 889 -19.02 18.12 54.65
N ARG A 890 -19.72 18.40 55.77
CA ARG A 890 -20.03 17.40 56.79
C ARG A 890 -21.11 16.47 56.26
N THR A 891 -20.81 15.17 56.23
CA THR A 891 -21.75 14.13 55.80
C THR A 891 -22.04 13.16 56.95
N GLU A 892 -23.24 12.57 56.96
CA GLU A 892 -23.59 11.47 57.84
C GLU A 892 -23.86 10.20 57.02
N SER A 893 -23.35 9.06 57.47
CA SER A 893 -23.59 7.78 56.81
C SER A 893 -24.95 7.21 57.24
N VAL A 894 -25.88 7.05 56.31
CA VAL A 894 -27.22 6.48 56.57
C VAL A 894 -27.49 5.25 55.72
N ALA A 895 -28.27 4.33 56.28
CA ALA A 895 -28.63 3.08 55.62
C ALA A 895 -29.65 3.32 54.50
N VAL A 896 -29.34 2.83 53.30
CA VAL A 896 -30.19 2.92 52.11
C VAL A 896 -31.42 2.06 52.29
N ARG A 897 -32.61 2.62 52.00
CA ARG A 897 -33.91 1.92 52.08
C ARG A 897 -34.52 1.77 50.70
N ASP A 898 -35.29 0.70 50.50
CA ASP A 898 -36.03 0.44 49.27
C ASP A 898 -37.35 1.24 49.19
N GLN A 899 -38.07 1.09 48.08
CA GLN A 899 -39.35 1.78 47.81
C GLN A 899 -40.47 1.47 48.80
N ASN A 900 -40.32 0.44 49.64
CA ASN A 900 -41.26 0.07 50.70
C ASN A 900 -40.77 0.48 52.10
N GLY A 901 -39.59 1.10 52.20
CA GLY A 901 -38.99 1.62 53.44
C GLY A 901 -38.09 0.61 54.18
N GLU A 902 -37.84 -0.58 53.62
CA GLU A 902 -36.97 -1.59 54.23
C GLU A 902 -35.50 -1.32 53.91
N ILE A 903 -34.60 -1.57 54.87
CA ILE A 903 -33.17 -1.32 54.67
C ILE A 903 -32.60 -2.34 53.69
N ILE A 904 -31.92 -1.85 52.66
CA ILE A 904 -31.23 -2.69 51.69
C ILE A 904 -29.97 -3.24 52.34
N MET A 905 -29.96 -4.55 52.54
CA MET A 905 -28.83 -5.27 53.10
C MET A 905 -27.98 -5.86 51.97
N LEU A 906 -26.71 -5.47 51.92
CA LEU A 906 -25.70 -6.12 51.08
C LEU A 906 -25.23 -7.40 51.78
N SER A 907 -25.09 -8.49 51.02
CA SER A 907 -24.42 -9.67 51.55
C SER A 907 -22.92 -9.53 51.41
N SER A 908 -22.23 -9.57 52.55
CA SER A 908 -20.77 -9.69 52.63
C SER A 908 -20.44 -11.07 53.18
N ARG A 909 -19.32 -11.65 52.75
CA ARG A 909 -18.86 -12.96 53.22
C ARG A 909 -17.76 -12.77 54.25
N GLU A 910 -18.07 -13.02 55.52
CA GLU A 910 -17.07 -13.00 56.59
C GLU A 910 -16.45 -14.38 56.76
N PHE A 911 -15.14 -14.42 56.94
CA PHE A 911 -14.40 -15.64 57.15
C PHE A 911 -14.62 -16.14 58.58
N ILE A 912 -15.13 -17.36 58.73
CA ILE A 912 -15.49 -17.93 60.05
C ILE A 912 -14.65 -19.16 60.43
N GLY A 913 -13.79 -19.63 59.54
CA GLY A 913 -12.85 -20.71 59.85
C GLY A 913 -12.46 -21.52 58.61
N ARG A 914 -11.75 -22.63 58.82
CA ARG A 914 -11.46 -23.61 57.76
C ARG A 914 -12.03 -24.96 58.14
N ASP A 915 -12.59 -25.64 57.15
CA ASP A 915 -13.09 -27.00 57.27
C ASP A 915 -11.92 -27.95 57.58
N GLU A 916 -12.01 -28.71 58.67
CA GLU A 916 -10.90 -29.51 59.20
C GLU A 916 -10.60 -30.77 58.35
N ASP A 917 -11.54 -31.23 57.52
CA ASP A 917 -11.36 -32.41 56.65
C ASP A 917 -10.89 -32.04 55.23
N THR A 918 -11.19 -30.83 54.76
CA THR A 918 -10.90 -30.41 53.36
C THR A 918 -9.98 -29.19 53.22
N GLY A 919 -9.66 -28.50 54.31
CA GLY A 919 -8.76 -27.34 54.35
C GLY A 919 -9.31 -26.08 53.64
N ARG A 920 -10.55 -26.11 53.17
CA ARG A 920 -11.19 -24.98 52.48
C ARG A 920 -11.66 -23.93 53.48
N SER A 921 -11.48 -22.67 53.09
CA SER A 921 -11.91 -21.51 53.88
C SER A 921 -13.44 -21.42 53.86
N LEU A 922 -14.05 -21.50 55.05
CA LEU A 922 -15.47 -21.38 55.28
C LEU A 922 -15.81 -19.91 55.52
N TYR A 923 -16.81 -19.44 54.80
CA TYR A 923 -17.30 -18.08 54.90
C TYR A 923 -18.78 -18.10 55.28
N GLN A 924 -19.15 -17.28 56.26
CA GLN A 924 -20.53 -17.03 56.63
C GLN A 924 -21.01 -15.81 55.84
N GLU A 925 -22.19 -15.93 55.26
CA GLU A 925 -22.84 -14.78 54.66
C GLU A 925 -23.43 -13.91 55.78
N VAL A 926 -22.88 -12.71 55.93
CA VAL A 926 -23.30 -11.69 56.89
C VAL A 926 -23.92 -10.55 56.11
N LYS A 927 -25.15 -10.19 56.49
CA LYS A 927 -25.90 -9.10 55.85
C LYS A 927 -25.54 -7.79 56.55
N VAL A 928 -24.94 -6.86 55.81
CA VAL A 928 -24.61 -5.51 56.28
C VAL A 928 -25.48 -4.48 55.55
N PRO A 929 -26.00 -3.46 56.23
CA PRO A 929 -26.79 -2.43 55.56
C PRO A 929 -25.93 -1.65 54.56
N MET A 930 -26.45 -1.42 53.35
CA MET A 930 -25.82 -0.51 52.40
C MET A 930 -25.88 0.89 52.98
N MET A 931 -24.73 1.55 53.15
CA MET A 931 -24.65 2.91 53.70
C MET A 931 -24.32 3.90 52.57
N VAL A 932 -24.91 5.09 52.62
CA VAL A 932 -24.57 6.22 51.75
C VAL A 932 -24.30 7.45 52.63
N ASP A 933 -23.27 8.21 52.28
CA ASP A 933 -22.95 9.46 52.95
C ASP A 933 -23.85 10.57 52.38
N VAL A 934 -24.76 11.07 53.22
CA VAL A 934 -25.62 12.19 52.85
C VAL A 934 -25.11 13.48 53.48
N PRO A 935 -25.23 14.63 52.79
CA PRO A 935 -24.95 15.94 53.37
C PRO A 935 -25.73 16.19 54.66
N VAL A 936 -25.06 16.59 55.73
CA VAL A 936 -25.74 17.15 56.90
C VAL A 936 -26.13 18.58 56.55
N MET A 937 -27.42 18.87 56.58
CA MET A 937 -27.96 20.19 56.27
C MET A 937 -28.39 20.89 57.56
N GLU A 938 -28.04 22.17 57.72
CA GLU A 938 -28.61 23.01 58.77
C GLU A 938 -29.65 23.97 58.21
N ASP A 939 -30.72 24.18 58.98
CA ASP A 939 -31.68 25.23 58.70
C ASP A 939 -30.99 26.57 59.00
N TYR A 940 -30.90 27.44 57.99
CA TYR A 940 -30.44 28.80 58.17
C TYR A 940 -31.43 29.79 57.56
N GLU A 941 -31.49 30.95 58.18
CA GLU A 941 -32.37 32.03 57.79
C GLU A 941 -31.66 32.92 56.78
N ARG A 942 -32.16 32.95 55.54
CA ARG A 942 -31.63 33.80 54.46
C ARG A 942 -32.57 34.98 54.22
N GLU A 943 -32.03 36.20 54.35
CA GLU A 943 -32.76 37.42 53.97
C GLU A 943 -32.79 37.57 52.45
N THR A 944 -34.00 37.67 51.88
CA THR A 944 -34.21 38.04 50.47
C THR A 944 -35.11 39.28 50.41
N GLU A 945 -34.79 40.24 49.55
CA GLU A 945 -35.65 41.42 49.33
C GLU A 945 -36.75 41.08 48.31
N THR A 946 -38.00 41.06 48.75
CA THR A 946 -39.17 40.91 47.87
C THR A 946 -39.93 42.23 47.78
N GLU A 947 -40.39 42.58 46.59
CA GLU A 947 -41.23 43.76 46.37
C GLU A 947 -42.68 43.44 46.77
N GLN A 948 -43.20 44.13 47.78
CA GLN A 948 -44.57 43.97 48.24
C GLN A 948 -45.31 45.31 48.18
N GLU A 949 -46.62 45.25 47.91
CA GLU A 949 -47.49 46.41 48.07
C GLU A 949 -47.55 46.78 49.56
N SER A 950 -47.22 48.02 49.91
CA SER A 950 -47.45 48.52 51.26
C SER A 950 -48.88 49.01 51.44
N ASP A 951 -49.28 49.22 52.69
CA ASP A 951 -50.54 49.89 53.04
C ASP A 951 -50.49 51.41 52.81
N GLU A 952 -49.34 51.94 52.39
CA GLU A 952 -49.18 53.37 52.06
C GLU A 952 -49.56 53.64 50.60
N TYR A 953 -50.33 54.70 50.36
CA TYR A 953 -50.70 55.13 49.02
C TYR A 953 -49.85 56.31 48.56
N ILE A 954 -49.43 56.27 47.30
CA ILE A 954 -48.97 57.45 46.56
C ILE A 954 -50.18 58.07 45.89
N TYR A 955 -50.46 59.32 46.24
CA TYR A 955 -51.55 60.09 45.64
C TYR A 955 -51.04 60.84 44.42
N GLY A 956 -51.75 60.70 43.31
CA GLY A 956 -51.51 61.42 42.07
C GLY A 956 -52.75 62.20 41.66
N LEU A 957 -52.53 63.27 40.89
CA LEU A 957 -53.61 64.06 40.32
C LEU A 957 -53.37 64.26 38.82
N ARG A 958 -54.38 63.99 38.00
CA ARG A 958 -54.37 64.39 36.59
C ARG A 958 -54.79 65.86 36.50
N GLU A 959 -53.83 66.74 36.79
CA GLU A 959 -54.04 68.18 36.93
C GLU A 959 -54.74 68.79 35.71
N ASN A 960 -54.42 68.31 34.49
CA ASN A 960 -55.08 68.77 33.27
C ASN A 960 -56.59 68.52 33.26
N GLN A 961 -57.06 67.36 33.74
CA GLN A 961 -58.48 67.04 33.75
C GLN A 961 -59.21 67.83 34.84
N LEU A 962 -58.62 67.96 36.04
CA LEU A 962 -59.19 68.78 37.11
C LEU A 962 -59.24 70.26 36.71
N LEU A 963 -58.18 70.78 36.09
CA LEU A 963 -58.12 72.15 35.62
C LEU A 963 -59.18 72.42 34.54
N MET A 964 -59.40 71.49 33.61
CA MET A 964 -60.47 71.61 32.60
C MET A 964 -61.86 71.62 33.24
N ALA A 965 -62.09 70.80 34.26
CA ALA A 965 -63.33 70.80 35.03
C ALA A 965 -63.52 72.14 35.77
N TRP A 966 -62.47 72.63 36.42
CA TRP A 966 -62.47 73.91 37.12
C TRP A 966 -62.69 75.09 36.17
N MET A 967 -61.99 75.13 35.04
CA MET A 967 -62.19 76.14 33.99
C MET A 967 -63.64 76.15 33.50
N LYS A 968 -64.23 74.97 33.25
CA LYS A 968 -65.63 74.87 32.82
C LYS A 968 -66.58 75.47 33.87
N VAL A 969 -66.40 75.12 35.13
CA VAL A 969 -67.20 75.62 36.25
C VAL A 969 -67.05 77.13 36.45
N VAL A 970 -65.81 77.64 36.43
CA VAL A 970 -65.52 79.07 36.53
C VAL A 970 -66.14 79.84 35.38
N LEU A 971 -65.96 79.38 34.14
CA LEU A 971 -66.54 80.00 32.93
C LEU A 971 -68.08 80.06 33.02
N GLN A 972 -68.73 78.99 33.50
CA GLN A 972 -70.18 78.95 33.72
C GLN A 972 -70.63 79.98 34.78
N ARG A 973 -69.87 80.16 35.86
CA ARG A 973 -70.15 81.18 36.89
C ARG A 973 -70.00 82.60 36.36
N THR A 974 -68.94 82.90 35.61
CA THR A 974 -68.75 84.22 34.99
C THR A 974 -69.78 84.53 33.91
N ALA A 975 -70.23 83.52 33.15
CA ALA A 975 -71.32 83.69 32.20
C ALA A 975 -72.66 83.99 32.90
N GLY A 976 -72.93 83.35 34.05
CA GLY A 976 -74.11 83.61 34.89
C GLY A 976 -74.14 85.00 35.55
N GLN A 977 -72.99 85.62 35.79
CA GLN A 977 -72.91 87.00 36.34
C GLN A 977 -73.16 88.11 35.29
N SER A 978 -73.39 87.77 34.01
CA SER A 978 -73.73 88.76 32.99
C SER A 978 -75.23 89.06 32.86
N HIS A 979 -76.10 88.37 33.62
CA HIS A 979 -77.55 88.62 33.72
C HIS A 979 -78.06 88.57 35.17
N SER A 980 -77.50 89.40 36.05
CA SER A 980 -78.18 89.95 37.25
C SER A 980 -77.45 91.17 37.79
#